data_AF-A0A151IHP3-F1
#
_entry.id   AF-A0A151IHP3-F1
#
_cell.length_a   1.000
_cell.length_b   1.000
_cell.length_c   1.000
_cell.angle_alpha   90.00
_cell.angle_beta   90.00
_cell.angle_gamma   90.00
#
_symmetry.space_group_name_H-M   'P 1'
#
loop_
_entity.id
_entity.type
_entity.pdbx_description
1 polymer ?
#
loop_
_entity_poly.entity_id
_entity_poly.type
_entity_poly.pdbx_seq_one_letter_code
_entity_poly.pdbx_strand_id
1 'polypeptide(L)'
;MILFRVGSIFGFLILVSGFREYGKRDLIGLREEVRSMFDYAYSGYLTHAYPYDELRSLSCDGFDTWGSFSLTLIDALDTLAVMGNYSEFRRVAELIGARANFEANINVSVFETNIRVVGGLLSAHLLSRRAGVKLEPGWPCNGPLLRLAEDMAKRLIAAFDTPTGMPYGTVNLKYGVPEGETSITCTAGIGTFLLEFGTLSRLTGDPLYEEVAMNAIKALHYYKSSIGLVGNHIDVLTGHWTAQDSGIGAGIDSYFEYLAKGTLLFQDPLLATIFQEHKQAIEKYVRREDWHLWVSMTKGQVTLPVFQSLDAYWPGVLSLFGEISDAMKSLHNYHRVWKQFGFTPEFYNIPQAEAGTNREGYPLRPELIESVMYLYRATRDPYLIQVGVDILRSLQYSARTTCGYATINDVRDHRKADRMESFFLAETTKYLYLLFDTDNFIHNTGTEGEIIDTQWGQCVVDAGGYIFNTEAHPIDPGALYCCRPAQEIFPEERSTLRRFVPTRDSSGDVSLDELNPETDASAGKNPDVLPITITKLSEIRHYSASEKEDAAFNESASSPNVTDRPVERENGEETEKSNRSEIRLSTTQVLPPSATIYKADDSDCADGADSFEPPILSDGQYSASGLATENGARRNATPSPVRARFEPQIMLENIRHGNLYPTNVTARQNYQILSCQTQPFLQRMSIIGEFF
;
A
#
# COMPACT_ATOMS: atom_id res chain seq x y z
N MET A 1 -28.06 -62.34 20.05
CA MET A 1 -26.75 -61.79 19.60
C MET A 1 -26.92 -60.87 18.39
N ILE A 2 -27.90 -59.93 18.44
CA ILE A 2 -28.23 -58.97 17.35
C ILE A 2 -28.58 -57.61 18.01
N LEU A 3 -27.74 -57.14 18.93
CA LEU A 3 -27.89 -55.80 19.52
C LEU A 3 -26.55 -55.07 19.70
N PHE A 4 -25.46 -55.64 19.20
CA PHE A 4 -24.11 -55.05 19.30
C PHE A 4 -23.53 -54.57 17.95
N ARG A 5 -24.36 -54.42 16.91
CA ARG A 5 -23.90 -54.02 15.56
C ARG A 5 -24.55 -52.78 14.96
N VAL A 6 -25.30 -52.01 15.75
CA VAL A 6 -25.87 -50.72 15.28
C VAL A 6 -25.17 -49.50 15.93
N GLY A 7 -24.40 -49.71 17.00
CA GLY A 7 -23.68 -48.63 17.69
C GLY A 7 -22.32 -48.22 17.11
N SER A 8 -21.77 -48.94 16.12
CA SER A 8 -20.42 -48.65 15.57
C SER A 8 -20.40 -47.96 14.22
N ILE A 9 -21.54 -47.74 13.55
CA ILE A 9 -21.58 -47.10 12.23
C ILE A 9 -21.97 -45.61 12.33
N PHE A 10 -22.67 -45.20 13.39
CA PHE A 10 -23.00 -43.79 13.62
C PHE A 10 -21.92 -42.99 14.38
N GLY A 11 -20.89 -43.66 14.92
CA GLY A 11 -19.79 -43.02 15.65
C GLY A 11 -18.55 -42.70 14.82
N PHE A 12 -18.55 -43.00 13.50
CA PHE A 12 -17.36 -42.90 12.64
C PHE A 12 -17.53 -41.94 11.45
N LEU A 13 -18.52 -41.06 11.50
CA LEU A 13 -18.84 -40.09 10.43
C LEU A 13 -18.81 -38.62 10.89
N ILE A 14 -18.30 -38.32 12.09
CA ILE A 14 -18.18 -36.94 12.62
C ILE A 14 -16.71 -36.45 12.68
N LEU A 15 -15.74 -37.26 12.25
CA LEU A 15 -14.34 -36.83 12.17
C LEU A 15 -13.91 -36.82 10.71
N VAL A 16 -14.06 -35.65 10.08
CA VAL A 16 -13.12 -34.96 9.16
C VAL A 16 -13.93 -33.99 8.29
N SER A 17 -14.26 -32.84 8.88
CA SER A 17 -14.60 -31.60 8.16
C SER A 17 -14.57 -30.46 9.18
N GLY A 18 -13.44 -30.30 9.86
CA GLY A 18 -13.26 -29.27 10.88
C GLY A 18 -12.93 -27.91 10.28
N PHE A 19 -13.82 -27.33 9.47
CA PHE A 19 -13.80 -25.89 9.28
C PHE A 19 -14.50 -25.27 10.48
N ARG A 20 -13.76 -24.52 11.29
CA ARG A 20 -14.33 -23.75 12.39
C ARG A 20 -15.17 -22.64 11.76
N GLU A 21 -16.49 -22.68 11.95
CA GLU A 21 -17.34 -21.55 11.61
C GLU A 21 -17.12 -20.43 12.62
N TYR A 22 -16.90 -19.21 12.12
CA TYR A 22 -16.75 -18.01 12.94
C TYR A 22 -18.06 -17.23 12.89
N GLY A 23 -18.75 -17.17 14.02
CA GLY A 23 -19.94 -16.34 14.15
C GLY A 23 -19.57 -14.88 14.38
N LYS A 24 -20.57 -13.98 14.23
CA LYS A 24 -20.39 -12.54 14.51
C LYS A 24 -19.82 -12.26 15.90
N ARG A 25 -20.19 -13.07 16.91
CA ARG A 25 -19.64 -12.95 18.28
C ARG A 25 -18.16 -13.29 18.36
N ASP A 26 -17.70 -14.29 17.61
CA ASP A 26 -16.28 -14.66 17.56
C ASP A 26 -15.46 -13.54 16.91
N LEU A 27 -15.95 -12.98 15.80
CA LEU A 27 -15.31 -11.86 15.10
C LEU A 27 -15.22 -10.62 15.99
N ILE A 28 -16.29 -10.27 16.72
CA ILE A 28 -16.24 -9.18 17.70
C ILE A 28 -15.21 -9.47 18.79
N GLY A 29 -15.15 -10.69 19.32
CA GLY A 29 -14.16 -11.08 20.32
C GLY A 29 -12.72 -10.92 19.82
N LEU A 30 -12.44 -11.35 18.59
CA LEU A 30 -11.12 -11.22 17.95
C LEU A 30 -10.78 -9.74 17.67
N ARG A 31 -11.75 -8.96 17.20
CA ARG A 31 -11.61 -7.51 16.97
C ARG A 31 -11.21 -6.78 18.25
N GLU A 32 -11.90 -7.04 19.36
CA GLU A 32 -11.57 -6.42 20.66
C GLU A 32 -10.22 -6.89 21.20
N GLU A 33 -9.81 -8.11 20.91
CA GLU A 33 -8.47 -8.60 21.25
C GLU A 33 -7.37 -7.86 20.48
N VAL A 34 -7.59 -7.56 19.19
CA VAL A 34 -6.69 -6.74 18.38
C VAL A 34 -6.67 -5.29 18.88
N ARG A 35 -7.82 -4.71 19.23
CA ARG A 35 -7.88 -3.37 19.83
C ARG A 35 -7.07 -3.32 21.14
N SER A 36 -7.20 -4.34 21.99
CA SER A 36 -6.42 -4.45 23.22
C SER A 36 -4.90 -4.57 22.96
N MET A 37 -4.50 -5.28 21.90
CA MET A 37 -3.11 -5.34 21.44
C MET A 37 -2.59 -3.97 21.01
N PHE A 38 -3.35 -3.24 20.19
CA PHE A 38 -3.01 -1.88 19.78
C PHE A 38 -2.90 -0.94 20.98
N ASP A 39 -3.93 -0.90 21.85
CA ASP A 39 -3.95 -0.02 23.01
C ASP A 39 -2.76 -0.26 23.95
N TYR A 40 -2.38 -1.53 24.14
CA TYR A 40 -1.22 -1.90 24.96
C TYR A 40 0.09 -1.39 24.37
N ALA A 41 0.30 -1.60 23.07
CA ALA A 41 1.49 -1.19 22.35
C ALA A 41 1.58 0.35 22.23
N TYR A 42 0.48 1.00 21.87
CA TYR A 42 0.38 2.45 21.73
C TYR A 42 0.58 3.17 23.07
N SER A 43 -0.06 2.69 24.15
CA SER A 43 0.16 3.25 25.50
C SER A 43 1.60 3.04 25.97
N GLY A 44 2.20 1.92 25.62
CA GLY A 44 3.61 1.63 25.83
C GLY A 44 4.52 2.66 25.15
N TYR A 45 4.29 2.92 23.86
CA TYR A 45 4.99 3.97 23.12
C TYR A 45 4.83 5.35 23.78
N LEU A 46 3.59 5.76 24.11
CA LEU A 46 3.34 7.06 24.75
C LEU A 46 4.03 7.22 26.11
N THR A 47 4.17 6.12 26.87
CA THR A 47 4.77 6.14 28.21
C THR A 47 6.29 6.12 28.17
N HIS A 48 6.87 5.35 27.25
CA HIS A 48 8.29 4.99 27.29
C HIS A 48 9.13 5.62 26.17
N ALA A 49 8.51 5.95 25.03
CA ALA A 49 9.24 6.36 23.83
C ALA A 49 8.84 7.74 23.32
N TYR A 50 7.60 8.20 23.48
CA TYR A 50 7.24 9.56 23.05
C TYR A 50 8.16 10.62 23.73
N PRO A 51 8.76 11.57 22.99
CA PRO A 51 8.48 11.96 21.59
C PRO A 51 9.40 11.35 20.52
N TYR A 52 10.20 10.33 20.83
CA TYR A 52 11.04 9.64 19.86
C TYR A 52 10.21 8.94 18.78
N ASP A 53 10.86 8.57 17.68
CA ASP A 53 10.20 7.92 16.54
C ASP A 53 9.62 6.55 16.89
N GLU A 54 10.37 5.70 17.59
CA GLU A 54 10.01 4.29 17.82
C GLU A 54 10.27 3.82 19.27
N LEU A 55 9.61 2.73 19.65
CA LEU A 55 9.74 2.10 20.96
C LEU A 55 10.69 0.89 20.91
N ARG A 56 11.61 0.81 21.87
CA ARG A 56 12.35 -0.41 22.19
C ARG A 56 11.68 -1.11 23.36
N SER A 57 10.86 -2.11 23.03
CA SER A 57 9.86 -2.63 23.98
C SER A 57 10.41 -3.61 25.02
N LEU A 58 11.66 -4.08 24.88
CA LEU A 58 12.37 -4.88 25.89
C LEU A 58 13.08 -3.98 26.92
N SER A 59 13.74 -2.91 26.46
CA SER A 59 14.39 -1.92 27.35
C SER A 59 13.44 -0.86 27.88
N CYS A 60 12.26 -0.72 27.27
CA CYS A 60 11.23 0.24 27.65
C CYS A 60 11.70 1.71 27.56
N ASP A 61 12.35 2.05 26.44
CA ASP A 61 12.72 3.42 26.09
C ASP A 61 12.50 3.71 24.59
N GLY A 62 12.76 4.95 24.16
CA GLY A 62 12.58 5.39 22.78
C GLY A 62 13.88 5.69 22.04
N PHE A 63 13.82 5.67 20.71
CA PHE A 63 14.91 6.07 19.83
C PHE A 63 14.39 6.68 18.53
N ASP A 64 15.23 7.48 17.87
CA ASP A 64 14.92 8.10 16.59
C ASP A 64 15.48 7.28 15.43
N THR A 65 14.64 7.06 14.41
CA THR A 65 14.95 6.21 13.27
C THR A 65 15.02 7.03 11.98
N TRP A 66 14.07 7.95 11.76
CA TRP A 66 13.82 8.52 10.43
C TRP A 66 13.73 10.05 10.39
N GLY A 67 13.87 10.73 11.52
CA GLY A 67 14.04 12.19 11.53
C GLY A 67 13.55 12.92 12.77
N SER A 68 13.28 12.20 13.87
CA SER A 68 12.81 12.78 15.14
C SER A 68 11.49 13.55 14.98
N PHE A 69 10.51 12.91 14.34
CA PHE A 69 9.19 13.50 14.08
C PHE A 69 8.09 12.98 14.99
N SER A 70 8.43 12.13 15.96
CA SER A 70 7.46 11.29 16.66
C SER A 70 6.73 10.38 15.66
N LEU A 71 7.51 9.69 14.81
CA LEU A 71 7.01 8.89 13.70
C LEU A 71 5.82 8.00 14.08
N THR A 72 5.96 7.14 15.09
CA THR A 72 4.88 6.25 15.55
C THR A 72 3.59 7.00 15.90
N LEU A 73 3.70 8.24 16.39
CA LEU A 73 2.53 9.06 16.71
C LEU A 73 1.76 9.51 15.45
N ILE A 74 2.48 9.86 14.38
CA ILE A 74 1.90 10.25 13.09
C ILE A 74 1.32 9.00 12.40
N ASP A 75 2.11 7.93 12.38
CA ASP A 75 1.83 6.69 11.65
C ASP A 75 0.58 5.96 12.19
N ALA A 76 0.41 5.94 13.52
CA ALA A 76 -0.75 5.32 14.16
C ALA A 76 -2.01 6.20 14.20
N LEU A 77 -1.96 7.45 13.70
CA LEU A 77 -3.03 8.42 13.89
C LEU A 77 -4.32 7.99 13.20
N ASP A 78 -4.26 7.55 11.95
CA ASP A 78 -5.43 7.05 11.23
C ASP A 78 -5.97 5.74 11.82
N THR A 79 -5.11 4.87 12.39
CA THR A 79 -5.50 3.64 13.08
C THR A 79 -6.43 3.96 14.25
N LEU A 80 -6.16 5.04 14.99
CA LEU A 80 -7.04 5.50 16.07
C LEU A 80 -8.46 5.79 15.55
N ALA A 81 -8.59 6.42 14.38
CA ALA A 81 -9.89 6.66 13.76
C ALA A 81 -10.53 5.35 13.26
N VAL A 82 -9.77 4.47 12.62
CA VAL A 82 -10.25 3.15 12.14
C VAL A 82 -10.80 2.30 13.29
N MET A 83 -10.15 2.34 14.45
CA MET A 83 -10.57 1.60 15.65
C MET A 83 -11.63 2.31 16.50
N GLY A 84 -12.00 3.54 16.14
CA GLY A 84 -13.03 4.34 16.80
C GLY A 84 -12.58 5.14 18.03
N ASN A 85 -11.28 5.25 18.29
CA ASN A 85 -10.71 6.09 19.36
C ASN A 85 -10.59 7.55 18.93
N TYR A 86 -11.73 8.18 18.64
CA TYR A 86 -11.78 9.56 18.15
C TYR A 86 -11.32 10.58 19.19
N SER A 87 -11.40 10.28 20.49
CA SER A 87 -10.87 11.17 21.54
C SER A 87 -9.37 11.33 21.42
N GLU A 88 -8.64 10.22 21.28
CA GLU A 88 -7.19 10.27 21.17
C GLU A 88 -6.76 10.80 19.81
N PHE A 89 -7.47 10.42 18.74
CA PHE A 89 -7.27 11.01 17.42
C PHE A 89 -7.28 12.54 17.47
N ARG A 90 -8.32 13.15 18.06
CA ARG A 90 -8.43 14.62 18.15
C ARG A 90 -7.28 15.22 18.94
N ARG A 91 -6.92 14.63 20.09
CA ARG A 91 -5.81 15.09 20.92
C ARG A 91 -4.50 15.12 20.13
N VAL A 92 -4.22 14.05 19.39
CA VAL A 92 -2.99 13.89 18.63
C VAL A 92 -2.99 14.75 17.37
N ALA A 93 -4.10 14.86 16.65
CA ALA A 93 -4.26 15.75 15.51
C ALA A 93 -4.05 17.22 15.90
N GLU A 94 -4.57 17.66 17.05
CA GLU A 94 -4.32 19.00 17.59
C GLU A 94 -2.86 19.21 17.98
N LEU A 95 -2.23 18.20 18.61
CA LEU A 95 -0.81 18.24 19.00
C LEU A 95 0.11 18.36 17.79
N ILE A 96 -0.11 17.56 16.75
CA ILE A 96 0.67 17.60 15.50
C ILE A 96 0.36 18.89 14.73
N GLY A 97 -0.92 19.26 14.61
CA GLY A 97 -1.37 20.45 13.90
C GLY A 97 -0.89 21.78 14.51
N ALA A 98 -0.43 21.77 15.76
CA ALA A 98 0.22 22.92 16.41
C ALA A 98 1.66 23.16 15.92
N ARG A 99 2.27 22.22 15.19
CA ARG A 99 3.60 22.37 14.61
C ARG A 99 3.60 23.45 13.52
N ALA A 100 4.64 24.28 13.50
CA ALA A 100 4.78 25.33 12.48
C ALA A 100 5.22 24.78 11.11
N ASN A 101 6.22 23.89 11.11
CA ASN A 101 6.76 23.19 9.93
C ASN A 101 7.70 22.04 10.36
N PHE A 102 8.20 21.29 9.39
CA PHE A 102 9.20 20.23 9.56
C PHE A 102 10.64 20.70 9.28
N GLU A 103 10.93 22.01 9.24
CA GLU A 103 12.31 22.45 8.99
C GLU A 103 13.26 22.00 10.09
N ALA A 104 14.23 21.15 9.73
CA ALA A 104 15.28 20.70 10.62
C ALA A 104 16.57 20.44 9.84
N ASN A 105 17.72 20.64 10.47
CA ASN A 105 19.00 20.22 9.89
C ASN A 105 19.23 18.73 10.18
N ILE A 106 18.46 17.88 9.50
CA ILE A 106 18.51 16.43 9.62
C ILE A 106 18.33 15.80 8.24
N ASN A 107 19.08 14.74 8.00
CA ASN A 107 18.96 13.93 6.79
C ASN A 107 17.87 12.88 7.03
N VAL A 108 17.01 12.70 6.04
CA VAL A 108 15.91 11.73 6.08
C VAL A 108 15.82 10.96 4.78
N SER A 109 15.33 9.72 4.88
CA SER A 109 14.96 8.93 3.70
C SER A 109 13.75 9.55 3.02
N VAL A 110 13.85 9.77 1.71
CA VAL A 110 12.80 10.37 0.88
C VAL A 110 11.60 9.43 0.78
N PHE A 111 11.87 8.13 0.59
CA PHE A 111 10.86 7.08 0.52
C PHE A 111 10.11 6.93 1.85
N GLU A 112 10.84 6.70 2.95
CA GLU A 112 10.24 6.42 4.26
C GLU A 112 9.45 7.61 4.80
N THR A 113 9.96 8.82 4.57
CA THR A 113 9.26 10.04 4.98
C THR A 113 7.99 10.26 4.16
N ASN A 114 7.97 9.89 2.88
CA ASN A 114 6.77 10.01 2.06
C ASN A 114 5.67 9.06 2.54
N ILE A 115 5.94 7.77 2.60
CA ILE A 115 4.90 6.77 2.86
C ILE A 115 4.34 6.89 4.28
N ARG A 116 5.18 7.23 5.29
CA ARG A 116 4.76 7.36 6.70
C ARG A 116 4.28 8.75 7.07
N VAL A 117 5.08 9.79 6.82
CA VAL A 117 4.78 11.14 7.31
C VAL A 117 3.78 11.83 6.39
N VAL A 118 4.05 11.88 5.08
CA VAL A 118 3.13 12.52 4.13
C VAL A 118 1.82 11.70 4.05
N GLY A 119 1.93 10.38 3.90
CA GLY A 119 0.79 9.46 3.91
C GLY A 119 -0.07 9.56 5.18
N GLY A 120 0.55 9.46 6.36
CA GLY A 120 -0.17 9.52 7.64
C GLY A 120 -0.86 10.87 7.88
N LEU A 121 -0.20 11.99 7.54
CA LEU A 121 -0.80 13.32 7.65
C LEU A 121 -1.98 13.51 6.68
N LEU A 122 -1.87 13.02 5.44
CA LEU A 122 -2.94 13.10 4.45
C LEU A 122 -4.15 12.25 4.88
N SER A 123 -3.93 11.02 5.32
CA SER A 123 -5.02 10.16 5.79
C SER A 123 -5.70 10.73 7.04
N ALA A 124 -4.93 11.18 8.02
CA ALA A 124 -5.48 11.83 9.20
C ALA A 124 -6.26 13.12 8.85
N HIS A 125 -5.79 13.90 7.88
CA HIS A 125 -6.53 15.08 7.39
C HIS A 125 -7.89 14.70 6.79
N LEU A 126 -7.94 13.63 5.99
CA LEU A 126 -9.18 13.13 5.39
C LEU A 126 -10.13 12.52 6.44
N LEU A 127 -9.60 11.85 7.46
CA LEU A 127 -10.40 11.26 8.55
C LEU A 127 -10.80 12.28 9.64
N SER A 128 -10.25 13.50 9.61
CA SER A 128 -10.49 14.52 10.64
C SER A 128 -11.97 14.87 10.81
N ARG A 129 -12.73 14.93 9.71
CA ARG A 129 -14.18 15.19 9.75
C ARG A 129 -14.91 14.10 10.52
N ARG A 130 -14.68 12.84 10.12
CA ARG A 130 -15.29 11.65 10.73
C ARG A 130 -14.92 11.52 12.21
N ALA A 131 -13.68 11.85 12.57
CA ALA A 131 -13.20 11.84 13.95
C ALA A 131 -13.70 13.04 14.79
N GLY A 132 -14.46 13.95 14.20
CA GLY A 132 -15.03 15.12 14.89
C GLY A 132 -13.99 16.17 15.28
N VAL A 133 -12.87 16.27 14.57
CA VAL A 133 -11.92 17.38 14.71
C VAL A 133 -12.61 18.67 14.30
N LYS A 134 -12.29 19.78 14.97
CA LYS A 134 -12.73 21.11 14.53
C LYS A 134 -12.03 21.48 13.23
N LEU A 135 -12.76 21.41 12.11
CA LEU A 135 -12.22 21.70 10.79
C LEU A 135 -12.11 23.20 10.52
N GLU A 136 -11.09 23.60 9.76
CA GLU A 136 -11.02 24.94 9.18
C GLU A 136 -11.96 25.07 7.98
N PRO A 137 -12.44 26.29 7.67
CA PRO A 137 -13.16 26.54 6.43
C PRO A 137 -12.34 26.10 5.21
N GLY A 138 -13.02 25.43 4.27
CA GLY A 138 -12.40 24.94 3.03
C GLY A 138 -11.91 23.48 3.07
N TRP A 139 -12.11 22.74 4.17
CA TRP A 139 -11.90 21.28 4.17
C TRP A 139 -12.74 20.59 3.06
N PRO A 140 -12.22 19.56 2.35
CA PRO A 140 -10.93 18.89 2.54
C PRO A 140 -9.74 19.59 1.87
N CYS A 141 -9.93 20.74 1.27
CA CYS A 141 -8.93 21.42 0.45
C CYS A 141 -8.08 22.43 1.24
N ASN A 142 -8.36 22.54 2.53
CA ASN A 142 -7.59 23.33 3.48
C ASN A 142 -7.63 22.64 4.85
N GLY A 143 -6.54 22.75 5.60
CA GLY A 143 -6.45 22.26 6.98
C GLY A 143 -5.01 22.22 7.48
N PRO A 144 -4.80 22.18 8.82
CA PRO A 144 -3.46 22.20 9.42
C PRO A 144 -2.63 20.97 9.04
N LEU A 145 -3.23 19.78 9.06
CA LEU A 145 -2.54 18.54 8.71
C LEU A 145 -2.17 18.49 7.22
N LEU A 146 -3.07 18.96 6.32
CA LEU A 146 -2.77 19.09 4.90
C LEU A 146 -1.58 20.04 4.63
N ARG A 147 -1.52 21.18 5.30
CA ARG A 147 -0.39 22.13 5.17
C ARG A 147 0.93 21.54 5.67
N LEU A 148 0.89 20.71 6.71
CA LEU A 148 2.06 19.99 7.21
C LEU A 148 2.52 18.89 6.24
N ALA A 149 1.59 18.16 5.63
CA ALA A 149 1.90 17.21 4.57
C ALA A 149 2.55 17.92 3.37
N GLU A 150 2.01 19.07 2.98
CA GLU A 150 2.56 19.91 1.92
C GLU A 150 3.97 20.45 2.25
N ASP A 151 4.20 20.93 3.49
CA ASP A 151 5.53 21.38 3.94
C ASP A 151 6.57 20.27 3.86
N MET A 152 6.22 19.05 4.29
CA MET A 152 7.12 17.90 4.18
C MET A 152 7.39 17.56 2.70
N ALA A 153 6.36 17.42 1.88
CA ALA A 153 6.51 17.10 0.46
C ALA A 153 7.35 18.13 -0.30
N LYS A 154 7.22 19.45 0.01
CA LYS A 154 8.06 20.51 -0.58
C LYS A 154 9.55 20.30 -0.31
N ARG A 155 9.91 19.75 0.86
CA ARG A 155 11.30 19.46 1.23
C ARG A 155 11.82 18.22 0.51
N LEU A 156 10.96 17.23 0.29
CA LEU A 156 11.30 15.99 -0.42
C LEU A 156 11.51 16.22 -1.93
N ILE A 157 10.78 17.16 -2.55
CA ILE A 157 10.84 17.41 -4.00
C ILE A 157 12.27 17.67 -4.52
N ALA A 158 13.15 18.27 -3.71
CA ALA A 158 14.53 18.51 -4.10
C ALA A 158 15.29 17.22 -4.51
N ALA A 159 14.87 16.06 -4.00
CA ALA A 159 15.43 14.76 -4.37
C ALA A 159 15.27 14.44 -5.87
N PHE A 160 14.19 14.92 -6.49
CA PHE A 160 13.83 14.62 -7.87
C PHE A 160 14.60 15.47 -8.89
N ASP A 161 15.42 16.42 -8.44
CA ASP A 161 16.23 17.28 -9.31
C ASP A 161 17.44 16.52 -9.87
N THR A 162 17.15 15.53 -10.71
CA THR A 162 18.10 14.66 -11.40
C THR A 162 17.85 14.70 -12.90
N PRO A 163 18.86 14.39 -13.74
CA PRO A 163 18.68 14.33 -15.20
C PRO A 163 17.57 13.37 -15.65
N THR A 164 17.31 12.31 -14.88
CA THR A 164 16.25 11.35 -15.18
C THR A 164 14.90 11.74 -14.55
N GLY A 165 14.89 12.61 -13.55
CA GLY A 165 13.71 12.89 -12.72
C GLY A 165 13.36 11.78 -11.73
N MET A 166 14.23 10.78 -11.55
CA MET A 166 14.13 9.80 -10.46
C MET A 166 14.79 10.39 -9.18
N PRO A 167 14.21 10.21 -7.98
CA PRO A 167 14.71 10.85 -6.78
C PRO A 167 15.97 10.18 -6.20
N TYR A 168 16.85 11.00 -5.63
CA TYR A 168 17.83 10.55 -4.64
C TYR A 168 17.15 9.88 -3.43
N GLY A 169 17.84 8.95 -2.77
CA GLY A 169 17.31 8.25 -1.58
C GLY A 169 17.20 9.14 -0.33
N THR A 170 18.06 10.15 -0.21
CA THR A 170 18.14 11.01 0.99
C THR A 170 18.00 12.50 0.67
N VAL A 171 17.33 13.24 1.57
CA VAL A 171 17.36 14.71 1.59
C VAL A 171 17.62 15.23 2.99
N ASN A 172 18.27 16.38 3.10
CA ASN A 172 18.28 17.19 4.30
C ASN A 172 17.05 18.11 4.30
N LEU A 173 16.24 18.09 5.36
CA LEU A 173 15.00 18.86 5.42
C LEU A 173 15.19 20.38 5.35
N LYS A 174 16.39 20.89 5.60
CA LYS A 174 16.72 22.31 5.51
C LYS A 174 17.53 22.65 4.25
N TYR A 175 18.44 21.77 3.84
CA TYR A 175 19.43 22.07 2.81
C TYR A 175 19.21 21.34 1.47
N GLY A 176 18.20 20.46 1.38
CA GLY A 176 17.96 19.63 0.18
C GLY A 176 18.93 18.45 0.10
N VAL A 177 19.22 17.96 -1.11
CA VAL A 177 20.09 16.79 -1.32
C VAL A 177 21.51 17.06 -0.78
N PRO A 178 22.03 16.25 0.17
CA PRO A 178 23.38 16.40 0.71
C PRO A 178 24.48 16.34 -0.36
N GLU A 179 25.61 16.99 -0.10
CA GLU A 179 26.79 16.86 -0.96
C GLU A 179 27.40 15.46 -0.82
N GLY A 180 27.64 14.77 -1.94
CA GLY A 180 28.17 13.41 -1.94
C GLY A 180 27.12 12.30 -1.77
N GLU A 181 25.82 12.65 -1.77
CA GLU A 181 24.74 11.66 -1.77
C GLU A 181 24.89 10.67 -2.94
N THR A 182 24.67 9.39 -2.65
CA THR A 182 24.73 8.32 -3.66
C THR A 182 23.67 8.52 -4.74
N SER A 183 24.02 8.33 -6.01
CA SER A 183 23.05 8.31 -7.12
C SER A 183 22.28 6.99 -7.20
N ILE A 184 22.60 5.99 -6.37
CA ILE A 184 21.98 4.67 -6.47
C ILE A 184 20.77 4.60 -5.55
N THR A 185 19.59 4.42 -6.13
CA THR A 185 18.31 4.25 -5.41
C THR A 185 17.64 2.95 -5.86
N CYS A 186 16.88 2.31 -4.98
CA CYS A 186 16.08 1.13 -5.33
C CYS A 186 14.85 1.52 -6.19
N THR A 187 14.22 0.56 -6.87
CA THR A 187 13.02 0.78 -7.68
C THR A 187 11.82 1.28 -6.86
N ALA A 188 11.55 0.69 -5.69
CA ALA A 188 10.48 1.11 -4.78
C ALA A 188 10.67 2.57 -4.33
N GLY A 189 11.88 2.93 -3.92
CA GLY A 189 12.29 4.27 -3.50
C GLY A 189 12.22 5.34 -4.58
N ILE A 190 11.93 4.96 -5.84
CA ILE A 190 11.65 5.87 -6.96
C ILE A 190 10.16 5.87 -7.33
N GLY A 191 9.52 4.71 -7.27
CA GLY A 191 8.15 4.50 -7.76
C GLY A 191 7.02 4.84 -6.78
N THR A 192 7.34 4.94 -5.49
CA THR A 192 6.35 4.91 -4.40
C THR A 192 6.04 6.30 -3.84
N PHE A 193 5.61 7.21 -4.72
CA PHE A 193 5.20 8.58 -4.34
C PHE A 193 3.82 8.98 -4.86
N LEU A 194 3.33 8.31 -5.90
CA LEU A 194 2.18 8.79 -6.66
C LEU A 194 0.90 8.90 -5.83
N LEU A 195 0.68 8.01 -4.86
CA LEU A 195 -0.53 8.05 -4.03
C LEU A 195 -0.57 9.29 -3.14
N GLU A 196 0.53 9.61 -2.45
CA GLU A 196 0.64 10.78 -1.56
C GLU A 196 0.72 12.06 -2.37
N PHE A 197 1.64 12.12 -3.33
CA PHE A 197 1.89 13.32 -4.14
C PHE A 197 0.69 13.63 -5.03
N GLY A 198 0.06 12.61 -5.61
CA GLY A 198 -1.18 12.77 -6.35
C GLY A 198 -2.31 13.28 -5.45
N THR A 199 -2.53 12.66 -4.30
CA THR A 199 -3.52 13.14 -3.31
C THR A 199 -3.28 14.59 -2.92
N LEU A 200 -2.04 14.95 -2.61
CA LEU A 200 -1.65 16.31 -2.26
C LEU A 200 -1.94 17.30 -3.39
N SER A 201 -1.59 16.97 -4.63
CA SER A 201 -1.90 17.79 -5.82
C SER A 201 -3.40 17.94 -6.07
N ARG A 202 -4.20 16.91 -5.79
CA ARG A 202 -5.65 16.98 -5.94
C ARG A 202 -6.29 17.86 -4.86
N LEU A 203 -5.84 17.76 -3.62
CA LEU A 203 -6.38 18.54 -2.49
C LEU A 203 -5.93 20.01 -2.48
N THR A 204 -4.67 20.28 -2.84
CA THR A 204 -4.11 21.65 -2.86
C THR A 204 -4.35 22.39 -4.17
N GLY A 205 -4.57 21.64 -5.27
CA GLY A 205 -4.63 22.20 -6.62
C GLY A 205 -3.26 22.44 -7.27
N ASP A 206 -2.15 22.22 -6.57
CA ASP A 206 -0.80 22.36 -7.14
C ASP A 206 -0.40 21.10 -7.93
N PRO A 207 -0.22 21.15 -9.26
CA PRO A 207 0.10 19.96 -10.07
C PRO A 207 1.53 19.46 -9.90
N LEU A 208 2.41 20.21 -9.23
CA LEU A 208 3.83 19.90 -9.09
C LEU A 208 4.08 18.47 -8.59
N TYR A 209 3.43 18.07 -7.50
CA TYR A 209 3.69 16.78 -6.84
C TYR A 209 3.30 15.59 -7.73
N GLU A 210 2.06 15.57 -8.24
CA GLU A 210 1.56 14.50 -9.09
C GLU A 210 2.38 14.36 -10.38
N GLU A 211 2.73 15.47 -11.03
CA GLU A 211 3.51 15.44 -12.27
C GLU A 211 4.95 14.95 -12.05
N VAL A 212 5.58 15.32 -10.93
CA VAL A 212 6.91 14.84 -10.54
C VAL A 212 6.89 13.34 -10.27
N ALA A 213 5.95 12.85 -9.44
CA ALA A 213 5.83 11.42 -9.14
C ALA A 213 5.50 10.59 -10.39
N MET A 214 4.60 11.08 -11.23
CA MET A 214 4.25 10.44 -12.50
C MET A 214 5.44 10.40 -13.48
N ASN A 215 6.31 11.42 -13.48
CA ASN A 215 7.52 11.42 -14.29
C ASN A 215 8.50 10.33 -13.83
N ALA A 216 8.67 10.13 -12.52
CA ALA A 216 9.51 9.06 -11.97
C ALA A 216 9.00 7.65 -12.35
N ILE A 217 7.69 7.41 -12.29
CA ILE A 217 7.08 6.15 -12.76
C ILE A 217 7.36 5.92 -14.26
N LYS A 218 7.19 6.95 -15.09
CA LYS A 218 7.49 6.87 -16.53
C LYS A 218 8.97 6.59 -16.77
N ALA A 219 9.87 7.15 -15.97
CA ALA A 219 11.30 6.90 -16.05
C ALA A 219 11.63 5.42 -15.79
N LEU A 220 11.14 4.85 -14.68
CA LEU A 220 11.33 3.41 -14.36
C LEU A 220 10.79 2.52 -15.47
N HIS A 221 9.58 2.81 -15.96
CA HIS A 221 8.99 2.07 -17.06
C HIS A 221 9.80 2.19 -18.36
N TYR A 222 10.40 3.35 -18.64
CA TYR A 222 11.25 3.57 -19.80
C TYR A 222 12.57 2.76 -19.71
N TYR A 223 13.19 2.73 -18.53
CA TYR A 223 14.46 2.04 -18.32
C TYR A 223 14.33 0.52 -18.10
N LYS A 224 13.12 -0.05 -18.12
CA LYS A 224 12.91 -1.50 -18.00
C LYS A 224 13.72 -2.30 -19.04
N SER A 225 14.02 -3.55 -18.71
CA SER A 225 14.71 -4.48 -19.61
C SER A 225 13.89 -4.79 -20.87
N SER A 226 14.55 -5.39 -21.87
CA SER A 226 13.90 -5.87 -23.10
C SER A 226 12.83 -6.94 -22.86
N ILE A 227 12.83 -7.59 -21.70
CA ILE A 227 11.80 -8.57 -21.31
C ILE A 227 10.73 -7.98 -20.37
N GLY A 228 10.76 -6.68 -20.10
CA GLY A 228 9.73 -5.95 -19.35
C GLY A 228 9.92 -5.91 -17.83
N LEU A 229 10.98 -6.52 -17.30
CA LEU A 229 11.34 -6.48 -15.88
C LEU A 229 12.21 -5.26 -15.55
N VAL A 230 12.11 -4.79 -14.30
CA VAL A 230 12.95 -3.75 -13.68
C VAL A 230 13.92 -4.40 -12.70
N GLY A 231 15.09 -3.79 -12.47
CA GLY A 231 16.07 -4.28 -11.51
C GLY A 231 15.77 -3.80 -10.09
N ASN A 232 16.61 -4.15 -9.13
CA ASN A 232 16.47 -3.70 -7.74
C ASN A 232 16.97 -2.26 -7.57
N HIS A 233 18.21 -1.96 -7.99
CA HIS A 233 18.83 -0.63 -7.86
C HIS A 233 19.26 -0.03 -9.19
N ILE A 234 19.10 1.28 -9.32
CA ILE A 234 19.38 2.07 -10.51
C ILE A 234 20.11 3.37 -10.14
N ASP A 235 21.05 3.77 -10.99
CA ASP A 235 21.67 5.10 -10.92
C ASP A 235 20.69 6.16 -11.45
N VAL A 236 20.24 7.07 -10.58
CA VAL A 236 19.25 8.10 -10.89
C VAL A 236 19.79 9.24 -11.75
N LEU A 237 21.11 9.32 -11.95
CA LEU A 237 21.72 10.28 -12.87
C LEU A 237 21.79 9.74 -14.30
N THR A 238 21.99 8.42 -14.47
CA THR A 238 22.22 7.82 -15.79
C THR A 238 21.11 6.88 -16.26
N GLY A 239 20.27 6.39 -15.36
CA GLY A 239 19.29 5.33 -15.61
C GLY A 239 19.91 3.95 -15.78
N HIS A 240 21.12 3.72 -15.25
CA HIS A 240 21.80 2.43 -15.37
C HIS A 240 21.51 1.53 -14.18
N TRP A 241 21.01 0.32 -14.43
CA TRP A 241 20.74 -0.68 -13.39
C TRP A 241 22.03 -1.21 -12.77
N THR A 242 22.23 -0.96 -11.48
CA THR A 242 23.40 -1.40 -10.70
C THR A 242 23.15 -2.74 -10.02
N ALA A 243 21.92 -3.03 -9.61
CA ALA A 243 21.49 -4.36 -9.16
C ALA A 243 20.39 -4.89 -10.10
N GLN A 244 20.73 -5.94 -10.85
CA GLN A 244 19.89 -6.46 -11.94
C GLN A 244 19.04 -7.68 -11.54
N ASP A 245 19.05 -8.04 -10.26
CA ASP A 245 18.06 -8.96 -9.72
C ASP A 245 16.68 -8.30 -9.71
N SER A 246 15.66 -9.10 -9.96
CA SER A 246 14.28 -8.68 -10.14
C SER A 246 13.36 -9.67 -9.45
N GLY A 247 12.27 -9.17 -8.90
CA GLY A 247 11.27 -9.93 -8.17
C GLY A 247 10.06 -9.05 -7.89
N ILE A 248 9.22 -9.48 -6.97
CA ILE A 248 8.10 -8.67 -6.47
C ILE A 248 8.33 -8.16 -5.04
N GLY A 249 9.41 -8.57 -4.38
CA GLY A 249 9.71 -8.23 -2.98
C GLY A 249 10.63 -7.03 -2.83
N ALA A 250 11.47 -7.09 -1.80
CA ALA A 250 12.25 -5.97 -1.26
C ALA A 250 12.94 -5.13 -2.34
N GLY A 251 12.73 -3.81 -2.29
CA GLY A 251 13.33 -2.84 -3.19
C GLY A 251 12.60 -2.66 -4.53
N ILE A 252 11.54 -3.44 -4.80
CA ILE A 252 10.72 -3.35 -6.02
C ILE A 252 9.21 -3.33 -5.70
N ASP A 253 8.77 -4.14 -4.75
CA ASP A 253 7.39 -4.27 -4.23
C ASP A 253 6.42 -3.11 -4.53
N SER A 254 6.55 -2.02 -3.77
CA SER A 254 5.60 -0.92 -3.72
C SER A 254 5.54 -0.11 -5.01
N TYR A 255 6.51 -0.25 -5.93
CA TYR A 255 6.38 0.28 -7.29
C TYR A 255 5.22 -0.39 -8.03
N PHE A 256 5.10 -1.72 -7.97
CA PHE A 256 3.98 -2.41 -8.61
C PHE A 256 2.67 -2.17 -7.86
N GLU A 257 2.73 -2.10 -6.53
CA GLU A 257 1.59 -1.73 -5.71
C GLU A 257 1.04 -0.34 -6.09
N TYR A 258 1.90 0.65 -6.30
CA TYR A 258 1.48 2.02 -6.63
C TYR A 258 0.96 2.15 -8.05
N LEU A 259 1.46 1.34 -8.99
CA LEU A 259 0.86 1.23 -10.31
C LEU A 259 -0.58 0.68 -10.23
N ALA A 260 -0.78 -0.36 -9.44
CA ALA A 260 -2.07 -0.99 -9.19
C ALA A 260 -3.04 -0.04 -8.44
N LYS A 261 -2.66 0.38 -7.23
CA LYS A 261 -3.48 1.23 -6.36
C LYS A 261 -3.66 2.63 -6.95
N GLY A 262 -2.67 3.16 -7.67
CA GLY A 262 -2.76 4.44 -8.38
C GLY A 262 -3.73 4.40 -9.56
N THR A 263 -3.76 3.29 -10.30
CA THR A 263 -4.79 3.04 -11.33
C THR A 263 -6.19 3.17 -10.72
N LEU A 264 -6.41 2.55 -9.57
CA LEU A 264 -7.70 2.61 -8.88
C LEU A 264 -7.95 4.03 -8.37
N LEU A 265 -7.04 4.64 -7.60
CA LEU A 265 -7.24 5.95 -6.97
C LEU A 265 -7.51 7.05 -8.00
N PHE A 266 -6.67 7.18 -9.03
CA PHE A 266 -6.74 8.28 -10.01
C PHE A 266 -7.52 7.96 -11.27
N GLN A 267 -7.92 6.69 -11.47
CA GLN A 267 -8.64 6.23 -12.66
C GLN A 267 -7.86 6.52 -13.96
N ASP A 268 -6.54 6.33 -13.92
CA ASP A 268 -5.63 6.63 -15.03
C ASP A 268 -5.32 5.38 -15.88
N PRO A 269 -5.76 5.31 -17.15
CA PRO A 269 -5.46 4.22 -18.07
C PRO A 269 -3.97 3.99 -18.34
N LEU A 270 -3.13 5.03 -18.20
CA LEU A 270 -1.69 4.90 -18.39
C LEU A 270 -1.08 4.01 -17.30
N LEU A 271 -1.45 4.23 -16.04
CA LEU A 271 -1.00 3.42 -14.91
C LEU A 271 -1.44 1.96 -15.09
N ALA A 272 -2.68 1.75 -15.50
CA ALA A 272 -3.22 0.41 -15.77
C ALA A 272 -2.42 -0.31 -16.86
N THR A 273 -2.06 0.41 -17.92
CA THR A 273 -1.26 -0.14 -19.03
C THR A 273 0.13 -0.53 -18.54
N ILE A 274 0.81 0.36 -17.80
CA ILE A 274 2.15 0.11 -17.24
C ILE A 274 2.11 -1.09 -16.28
N PHE A 275 1.13 -1.14 -15.37
CA PHE A 275 0.93 -2.25 -14.44
C PHE A 275 0.75 -3.58 -15.18
N GLN A 276 -0.14 -3.62 -16.17
CA GLN A 276 -0.45 -4.83 -16.91
C GLN A 276 0.75 -5.35 -17.71
N GLU A 277 1.56 -4.46 -18.30
CA GLU A 277 2.80 -4.84 -18.97
C GLU A 277 3.80 -5.48 -18.01
N HIS A 278 4.03 -4.87 -16.84
CA HIS A 278 4.94 -5.42 -15.83
C HIS A 278 4.42 -6.74 -15.26
N LYS A 279 3.11 -6.82 -14.95
CA LYS A 279 2.47 -8.04 -14.47
C LYS A 279 2.62 -9.19 -15.46
N GLN A 280 2.44 -8.96 -16.76
CA GLN A 280 2.68 -9.99 -17.78
C GLN A 280 4.12 -10.50 -17.77
N ALA A 281 5.11 -9.62 -17.53
CA ALA A 281 6.50 -10.02 -17.39
C ALA A 281 6.75 -10.82 -16.09
N ILE A 282 6.14 -10.41 -14.97
CA ILE A 282 6.21 -11.11 -13.67
C ILE A 282 5.66 -12.53 -13.81
N GLU A 283 4.44 -12.69 -14.32
CA GLU A 283 3.80 -14.00 -14.49
C GLU A 283 4.62 -14.92 -15.41
N LYS A 284 5.28 -14.36 -16.42
CA LYS A 284 6.09 -15.14 -17.36
C LYS A 284 7.44 -15.55 -16.80
N TYR A 285 8.15 -14.62 -16.14
CA TYR A 285 9.56 -14.81 -15.82
C TYR A 285 9.83 -15.01 -14.33
N VAL A 286 9.07 -14.36 -13.45
CA VAL A 286 9.28 -14.36 -11.99
C VAL A 286 8.51 -15.50 -11.32
N ARG A 287 7.25 -15.71 -11.74
CA ARG A 287 6.40 -16.77 -11.19
C ARG A 287 6.90 -18.16 -11.57
N ARG A 288 7.02 -19.05 -10.59
CA ARG A 288 7.30 -20.48 -10.73
C ARG A 288 6.36 -21.23 -9.82
N GLU A 289 5.46 -22.01 -10.42
CA GLU A 289 4.32 -22.61 -9.72
C GLU A 289 3.50 -21.50 -9.03
N ASP A 290 3.38 -21.57 -7.70
CA ASP A 290 2.66 -20.59 -6.87
C ASP A 290 3.62 -19.80 -5.98
N TRP A 291 4.86 -19.60 -6.44
CA TRP A 291 5.90 -18.75 -5.84
C TRP A 291 6.39 -17.70 -6.82
N HIS A 292 6.87 -16.58 -6.30
CA HIS A 292 7.52 -15.52 -7.08
C HIS A 292 8.98 -15.45 -6.67
N LEU A 293 9.87 -15.94 -7.54
CA LEU A 293 11.29 -16.10 -7.22
C LEU A 293 12.09 -14.90 -7.72
N TRP A 294 13.27 -14.69 -7.14
CA TRP A 294 14.21 -13.71 -7.69
C TRP A 294 14.80 -14.23 -9.00
N VAL A 295 14.84 -13.34 -9.99
CA VAL A 295 15.33 -13.62 -11.33
C VAL A 295 16.20 -12.50 -11.86
N SER A 296 17.03 -12.80 -12.86
CA SER A 296 17.74 -11.74 -13.59
C SER A 296 16.76 -10.92 -14.43
N MET A 297 16.75 -9.60 -14.27
CA MET A 297 15.86 -8.70 -15.03
C MET A 297 16.06 -8.81 -16.55
N THR A 298 17.25 -9.17 -17.03
CA THR A 298 17.55 -9.18 -18.48
C THR A 298 17.27 -10.52 -19.14
N LYS A 299 17.30 -11.62 -18.38
CA LYS A 299 17.22 -12.99 -18.91
C LYS A 299 16.07 -13.82 -18.32
N GLY A 300 15.48 -13.42 -17.21
CA GLY A 300 14.39 -14.14 -16.54
C GLY A 300 14.79 -15.48 -15.91
N GLN A 301 16.10 -15.72 -15.77
CA GLN A 301 16.63 -16.92 -15.10
C GLN A 301 16.56 -16.75 -13.58
N VAL A 302 16.25 -17.82 -12.85
CA VAL A 302 16.20 -17.77 -11.37
C VAL A 302 17.61 -17.49 -10.83
N THR A 303 17.72 -16.46 -9.99
CA THR A 303 18.96 -16.09 -9.28
C THR A 303 18.90 -16.57 -7.84
N LEU A 304 17.79 -16.35 -7.13
CA LEU A 304 17.56 -16.89 -5.79
C LEU A 304 16.16 -17.53 -5.68
N PRO A 305 16.07 -18.84 -5.33
CA PRO A 305 14.79 -19.52 -5.14
C PRO A 305 14.26 -19.31 -3.70
N VAL A 306 14.05 -18.04 -3.34
CA VAL A 306 13.59 -17.62 -2.01
C VAL A 306 12.21 -16.97 -2.10
N PHE A 307 11.43 -17.10 -1.03
CA PHE A 307 10.28 -16.25 -0.73
C PHE A 307 10.71 -15.20 0.29
N GLN A 308 10.39 -13.95 0.04
CA GLN A 308 10.57 -12.88 1.03
C GLN A 308 9.26 -12.61 1.75
N SER A 309 9.31 -12.30 3.05
CA SER A 309 8.12 -11.88 3.81
C SER A 309 7.32 -10.78 3.10
N LEU A 310 8.04 -9.80 2.52
CA LEU A 310 7.49 -8.71 1.72
C LEU A 310 6.71 -9.17 0.48
N ASP A 311 7.01 -10.32 -0.13
CA ASP A 311 6.24 -10.84 -1.28
C ASP A 311 4.77 -11.10 -0.94
N ALA A 312 4.42 -11.15 0.35
CA ALA A 312 3.10 -11.48 0.84
C ALA A 312 2.03 -10.39 0.59
N TYR A 313 2.38 -9.19 0.08
CA TYR A 313 1.41 -8.16 -0.34
C TYR A 313 0.75 -8.49 -1.68
N TRP A 314 1.45 -9.24 -2.55
CA TRP A 314 1.06 -9.46 -3.94
C TRP A 314 -0.30 -10.15 -4.11
N PRO A 315 -0.68 -11.16 -3.30
CA PRO A 315 -2.03 -11.71 -3.33
C PRO A 315 -3.13 -10.65 -3.09
N GLY A 316 -2.86 -9.69 -2.21
CA GLY A 316 -3.71 -8.53 -1.96
C GLY A 316 -3.89 -7.71 -3.23
N VAL A 317 -2.79 -7.33 -3.90
CA VAL A 317 -2.80 -6.60 -5.18
C VAL A 317 -3.57 -7.36 -6.26
N LEU A 318 -3.31 -8.66 -6.44
CA LEU A 318 -4.02 -9.52 -7.39
C LEU A 318 -5.53 -9.55 -7.12
N SER A 319 -5.91 -9.57 -5.84
CA SER A 319 -7.32 -9.57 -5.46
C SER A 319 -8.03 -8.28 -5.87
N LEU A 320 -7.36 -7.12 -5.88
CA LEU A 320 -7.96 -5.85 -6.30
C LEU A 320 -8.45 -5.89 -7.75
N PHE A 321 -7.78 -6.68 -8.60
CA PHE A 321 -8.12 -6.90 -10.02
C PHE A 321 -8.91 -8.20 -10.26
N GLY A 322 -9.37 -8.86 -9.19
CA GLY A 322 -10.20 -10.05 -9.26
C GLY A 322 -9.50 -11.36 -9.59
N GLU A 323 -8.17 -11.42 -9.46
CA GLU A 323 -7.37 -12.63 -9.69
C GLU A 323 -7.31 -13.52 -8.45
N ILE A 324 -8.50 -13.85 -7.93
CA ILE A 324 -8.68 -14.52 -6.65
C ILE A 324 -8.02 -15.91 -6.61
N SER A 325 -8.12 -16.68 -7.70
CA SER A 325 -7.60 -18.06 -7.69
C SER A 325 -6.09 -18.11 -7.51
N ASP A 326 -5.35 -17.27 -8.21
CA ASP A 326 -3.88 -17.25 -8.14
C ASP A 326 -3.38 -16.58 -6.86
N ALA A 327 -4.09 -15.53 -6.41
CA ALA A 327 -3.85 -14.92 -5.11
C ALA A 327 -3.99 -15.94 -3.98
N MET A 328 -5.07 -16.73 -3.96
CA MET A 328 -5.29 -17.75 -2.93
C MET A 328 -4.20 -18.83 -2.95
N LYS A 329 -3.74 -19.31 -4.12
CA LYS A 329 -2.67 -20.32 -4.18
C LYS A 329 -1.38 -19.82 -3.55
N SER A 330 -0.96 -18.60 -3.90
CA SER A 330 0.24 -17.97 -3.33
C SER A 330 0.08 -17.78 -1.82
N LEU A 331 -1.08 -17.30 -1.37
CA LEU A 331 -1.38 -17.12 0.06
C LEU A 331 -1.30 -18.44 0.85
N HIS A 332 -1.78 -19.56 0.30
CA HIS A 332 -1.68 -20.86 0.97
C HIS A 332 -0.22 -21.28 1.21
N ASN A 333 0.66 -20.99 0.25
CA ASN A 333 2.10 -21.24 0.41
C ASN A 333 2.68 -20.36 1.53
N TYR A 334 2.33 -19.07 1.56
CA TYR A 334 2.84 -18.15 2.58
C TYR A 334 2.32 -18.50 3.98
N HIS A 335 1.04 -18.84 4.09
CA HIS A 335 0.47 -19.32 5.34
C HIS A 335 1.09 -20.66 5.79
N ARG A 336 1.49 -21.55 4.87
CA ARG A 336 2.23 -22.77 5.24
C ARG A 336 3.56 -22.43 5.92
N VAL A 337 4.29 -21.42 5.45
CA VAL A 337 5.52 -20.94 6.11
C VAL A 337 5.17 -20.40 7.50
N TRP A 338 4.10 -19.60 7.62
CA TRP A 338 3.62 -19.13 8.92
C TRP A 338 3.26 -20.28 9.87
N LYS A 339 2.60 -21.35 9.40
CA LYS A 339 2.29 -22.53 10.24
C LYS A 339 3.54 -23.27 10.69
N GLN A 340 4.63 -23.20 9.93
CA GLN A 340 5.89 -23.86 10.27
C GLN A 340 6.63 -23.12 11.39
N PHE A 341 6.69 -21.78 11.34
CA PHE A 341 7.52 -20.98 12.27
C PHE A 341 6.74 -20.03 13.17
N GLY A 342 5.41 -19.96 13.05
CA GLY A 342 4.60 -18.91 13.69
C GLY A 342 4.74 -17.53 13.07
N PHE A 343 5.63 -17.36 12.08
CA PHE A 343 5.97 -16.10 11.41
C PHE A 343 6.54 -16.39 10.02
N THR A 344 6.48 -15.43 9.10
CA THR A 344 7.22 -15.48 7.83
C THR A 344 8.61 -14.86 8.04
N PRO A 345 9.71 -15.63 7.90
CA PRO A 345 11.05 -15.04 7.98
C PRO A 345 11.25 -14.07 6.82
N GLU A 346 12.16 -13.10 6.99
CA GLU A 346 12.56 -12.17 5.93
C GLU A 346 12.90 -12.91 4.63
N PHE A 347 13.68 -13.99 4.73
CA PHE A 347 13.93 -14.90 3.62
C PHE A 347 13.55 -16.31 4.02
N TYR A 348 12.78 -17.00 3.17
CA TYR A 348 12.49 -18.41 3.26
C TYR A 348 13.07 -19.12 2.04
N ASN A 349 14.01 -20.03 2.28
CA ASN A 349 14.58 -20.84 1.22
C ASN A 349 13.59 -21.95 0.84
N ILE A 350 13.02 -21.86 -0.36
CA ILE A 350 11.96 -22.77 -0.81
C ILE A 350 12.46 -24.21 -0.99
N PRO A 351 13.59 -24.48 -1.69
CA PRO A 351 14.13 -25.84 -1.81
C PRO A 351 14.48 -26.52 -0.49
N GLN A 352 15.03 -25.78 0.47
CA GLN A 352 15.45 -26.33 1.77
C GLN A 352 14.31 -26.35 2.80
N ALA A 353 13.24 -25.59 2.58
CA ALA A 353 12.15 -25.37 3.53
C ALA A 353 12.64 -24.80 4.89
N GLU A 354 13.60 -23.89 4.84
CA GLU A 354 14.27 -23.31 6.00
C GLU A 354 14.29 -21.77 5.93
N ALA A 355 14.36 -21.13 7.10
CA ALA A 355 14.63 -19.70 7.18
C ALA A 355 16.04 -19.40 6.64
N GLY A 356 16.17 -18.36 5.83
CA GLY A 356 17.41 -17.95 5.19
C GLY A 356 18.44 -17.46 6.20
N THR A 357 19.68 -17.92 6.06
CA THR A 357 20.77 -17.53 6.96
C THR A 357 20.97 -16.03 6.98
N ASN A 358 21.06 -15.43 8.18
CA ASN A 358 21.13 -13.99 8.43
C ASN A 358 19.88 -13.19 8.02
N ARG A 359 18.80 -13.87 7.66
CA ARG A 359 17.50 -13.28 7.26
C ARG A 359 16.36 -14.08 7.90
N GLU A 360 16.58 -14.56 9.13
CA GLU A 360 15.59 -15.36 9.88
C GLU A 360 14.59 -14.52 10.68
N GLY A 361 14.73 -13.19 10.69
CA GLY A 361 13.87 -12.31 11.48
C GLY A 361 12.45 -12.14 10.91
N TYR A 362 11.55 -11.63 11.75
CA TYR A 362 10.23 -11.13 11.38
C TYR A 362 9.96 -9.83 12.18
N PRO A 363 10.05 -8.66 11.53
CA PRO A 363 9.94 -7.37 12.21
C PRO A 363 8.52 -6.86 12.41
N LEU A 364 7.57 -7.78 12.66
CA LEU A 364 6.15 -7.45 12.88
C LEU A 364 5.40 -7.01 11.61
N ARG A 365 5.85 -7.47 10.44
CA ARG A 365 5.39 -7.01 9.13
C ARG A 365 3.91 -7.27 8.81
N PRO A 366 3.27 -6.40 8.01
CA PRO A 366 1.85 -6.47 7.70
C PRO A 366 1.46 -7.25 6.44
N GLU A 367 2.38 -7.57 5.53
CA GLU A 367 2.01 -7.85 4.13
C GLU A 367 1.10 -9.08 3.99
N LEU A 368 1.36 -10.12 4.81
CA LEU A 368 0.50 -11.31 4.82
C LEU A 368 -0.91 -10.98 5.32
N ILE A 369 -1.05 -10.19 6.39
CA ILE A 369 -2.38 -9.86 6.94
C ILE A 369 -3.13 -8.88 6.02
N GLU A 370 -2.44 -7.97 5.33
CA GLU A 370 -3.02 -7.13 4.28
C GLU A 370 -3.72 -8.01 3.22
N SER A 371 -2.97 -8.95 2.65
CA SER A 371 -3.50 -9.88 1.64
C SER A 371 -4.67 -10.72 2.15
N VAL A 372 -4.59 -11.20 3.40
CA VAL A 372 -5.69 -11.95 4.04
C VAL A 372 -6.94 -11.09 4.16
N MET A 373 -6.80 -9.83 4.58
CA MET A 373 -7.92 -8.89 4.69
C MET A 373 -8.59 -8.68 3.34
N TYR A 374 -7.82 -8.31 2.30
CA TYR A 374 -8.37 -8.10 0.96
C TYR A 374 -9.04 -9.35 0.37
N LEU A 375 -8.41 -10.52 0.49
CA LEU A 375 -8.98 -11.77 0.01
C LEU A 375 -10.24 -12.17 0.79
N TYR A 376 -10.31 -11.86 2.08
CA TYR A 376 -11.51 -12.15 2.87
C TYR A 376 -12.65 -11.24 2.43
N ARG A 377 -12.36 -9.97 2.14
CA ARG A 377 -13.34 -9.04 1.56
C ARG A 377 -13.85 -9.52 0.20
N ALA A 378 -12.98 -10.09 -0.63
CA ALA A 378 -13.33 -10.67 -1.93
C ALA A 378 -14.21 -11.92 -1.82
N THR A 379 -13.83 -12.86 -0.95
CA THR A 379 -14.34 -14.24 -1.00
C THR A 379 -15.29 -14.61 0.13
N ARG A 380 -15.17 -13.93 1.28
CA ARG A 380 -15.77 -14.33 2.57
C ARG A 380 -15.40 -15.74 3.02
N ASP A 381 -14.28 -16.29 2.53
CA ASP A 381 -13.82 -17.62 2.90
C ASP A 381 -13.41 -17.67 4.40
N PRO A 382 -14.04 -18.52 5.23
CA PRO A 382 -13.69 -18.67 6.64
C PRO A 382 -12.24 -19.09 6.89
N TYR A 383 -11.57 -19.72 5.92
CA TYR A 383 -10.14 -20.03 6.01
C TYR A 383 -9.31 -18.78 6.31
N LEU A 384 -9.64 -17.65 5.71
CA LEU A 384 -8.89 -16.41 5.86
C LEU A 384 -9.03 -15.80 7.26
N ILE A 385 -10.19 -16.00 7.91
CA ILE A 385 -10.33 -15.67 9.34
C ILE A 385 -9.41 -16.55 10.20
N GLN A 386 -9.30 -17.84 9.88
CA GLN A 386 -8.38 -18.74 10.57
C GLN A 386 -6.91 -18.33 10.38
N VAL A 387 -6.51 -17.87 9.19
CA VAL A 387 -5.16 -17.30 8.96
C VAL A 387 -4.93 -16.10 9.88
N GLY A 388 -5.88 -15.16 9.94
CA GLY A 388 -5.79 -13.99 10.82
C GLY A 388 -5.73 -14.36 12.31
N VAL A 389 -6.44 -15.41 12.72
CA VAL A 389 -6.36 -15.94 14.09
C VAL A 389 -4.97 -16.51 14.37
N ASP A 390 -4.40 -17.27 13.43
CA ASP A 390 -3.05 -17.84 13.59
C ASP A 390 -1.99 -16.74 13.71
N ILE A 391 -2.13 -15.65 12.95
CA ILE A 391 -1.28 -14.45 13.04
C ILE A 391 -1.43 -13.78 14.42
N LEU A 392 -2.67 -13.46 14.83
CA LEU A 392 -2.97 -12.82 16.12
C LEU A 392 -2.42 -13.63 17.30
N ARG A 393 -2.59 -14.96 17.27
CA ARG A 393 -2.11 -15.85 18.34
C ARG A 393 -0.59 -15.87 18.41
N SER A 394 0.09 -15.89 17.26
CA SER A 394 1.56 -15.87 17.20
C SER A 394 2.14 -14.56 17.73
N LEU A 395 1.55 -13.42 17.37
CA LEU A 395 1.92 -12.10 17.89
C LEU A 395 1.71 -12.00 19.41
N GLN A 396 0.53 -12.38 19.92
CA GLN A 396 0.24 -12.34 21.36
C GLN A 396 1.16 -13.24 22.18
N TYR A 397 1.48 -14.43 21.66
CA TYR A 397 2.28 -15.41 22.39
C TYR A 397 3.78 -15.11 22.34
N SER A 398 4.30 -14.76 21.16
CA SER A 398 5.75 -14.72 20.93
C SER A 398 6.33 -13.31 20.82
N ALA A 399 5.57 -12.31 20.34
CA ALA A 399 6.09 -10.95 20.13
C ALA A 399 5.81 -9.99 21.28
N ARG A 400 4.79 -10.26 22.12
CA ARG A 400 4.44 -9.41 23.25
C ARG A 400 5.60 -9.30 24.27
N THR A 401 5.84 -8.07 24.76
CA THR A 401 6.84 -7.74 25.79
C THR A 401 6.18 -7.04 26.97
N THR A 402 6.97 -6.53 27.93
CA THR A 402 6.47 -5.78 29.10
C THR A 402 5.98 -4.39 28.75
N CYS A 403 6.49 -3.78 27.68
CA CYS A 403 6.20 -2.39 27.32
C CYS A 403 5.57 -2.26 25.93
N GLY A 404 5.35 -3.35 25.20
CA GLY A 404 4.73 -3.33 23.87
C GLY A 404 4.85 -4.67 23.16
N TYR A 405 5.28 -4.64 21.90
CA TYR A 405 5.61 -5.82 21.09
C TYR A 405 7.02 -5.65 20.52
N ALA A 406 7.67 -6.76 20.17
CA ALA A 406 9.04 -6.75 19.71
C ALA A 406 9.19 -7.61 18.45
N THR A 407 10.02 -7.13 17.53
CA THR A 407 10.56 -7.88 16.41
C THR A 407 11.04 -9.25 16.86
N ILE A 408 10.67 -10.28 16.10
CA ILE A 408 11.22 -11.62 16.27
C ILE A 408 12.54 -11.66 15.50
N ASN A 409 13.66 -11.80 16.20
CA ASN A 409 14.97 -11.83 15.57
C ASN A 409 15.25 -13.17 14.86
N ASP A 410 14.61 -14.26 15.29
CA ASP A 410 14.70 -15.55 14.61
C ASP A 410 13.41 -16.34 14.79
N VAL A 411 12.74 -16.64 13.69
CA VAL A 411 11.45 -17.33 13.69
C VAL A 411 11.57 -18.81 14.13
N ARG A 412 12.77 -19.38 14.26
CA ARG A 412 12.94 -20.79 14.69
C ARG A 412 12.85 -20.95 16.20
N ASP A 413 13.33 -19.96 16.96
CA ASP A 413 13.40 -19.99 18.43
C ASP A 413 12.62 -18.85 19.11
N HIS A 414 12.06 -17.92 18.32
CA HIS A 414 11.29 -16.76 18.74
C HIS A 414 12.06 -15.82 19.69
N ARG A 415 13.40 -15.79 19.60
CA ARG A 415 14.19 -14.77 20.29
C ARG A 415 13.82 -13.39 19.75
N LYS A 416 13.66 -12.42 20.65
CA LYS A 416 13.19 -11.06 20.31
C LYS A 416 14.36 -10.11 20.11
N ALA A 417 14.22 -9.16 19.18
CA ALA A 417 15.05 -7.97 19.08
C ALA A 417 14.33 -6.79 19.75
N ASP A 418 15.10 -5.86 20.32
CA ASP A 418 14.56 -4.74 21.08
C ASP A 418 14.07 -3.59 20.20
N ARG A 419 13.06 -3.86 19.37
CA ARG A 419 12.49 -2.88 18.43
C ARG A 419 11.02 -3.17 18.19
N MET A 420 10.21 -2.11 18.19
CA MET A 420 8.82 -2.10 17.74
C MET A 420 8.70 -1.05 16.64
N GLU A 421 8.65 -1.51 15.39
CA GLU A 421 8.53 -0.66 14.21
C GLU A 421 7.20 0.10 14.24
N SER A 422 7.16 1.34 13.74
CA SER A 422 5.95 2.16 13.72
C SER A 422 4.78 1.49 12.98
N PHE A 423 5.10 0.81 11.86
CA PHE A 423 4.14 0.10 11.03
C PHE A 423 3.41 -1.04 11.73
N PHE A 424 3.91 -1.54 12.87
CA PHE A 424 3.13 -2.52 13.64
C PHE A 424 1.78 -1.93 14.08
N LEU A 425 1.79 -0.65 14.48
CA LEU A 425 0.60 0.10 14.88
C LEU A 425 -0.15 0.66 13.66
N ALA A 426 0.55 1.11 12.63
CA ALA A 426 -0.09 1.66 11.44
C ALA A 426 -0.74 0.57 10.57
N GLU A 427 -0.16 -0.62 10.49
CA GLU A 427 -0.51 -1.60 9.47
C GLU A 427 -0.98 -2.94 10.04
N THR A 428 -0.10 -3.68 10.72
CA THR A 428 -0.38 -5.05 11.15
C THR A 428 -1.61 -5.13 12.04
N THR A 429 -1.71 -4.24 13.02
CA THR A 429 -2.89 -4.16 13.90
C THR A 429 -4.12 -3.60 13.19
N LYS A 430 -3.95 -2.67 12.23
CA LYS A 430 -5.04 -2.09 11.42
C LYS A 430 -5.68 -3.15 10.53
N TYR A 431 -4.90 -3.92 9.77
CA TYR A 431 -5.41 -4.98 8.90
C TYR A 431 -6.00 -6.16 9.69
N LEU A 432 -5.40 -6.56 10.82
CA LEU A 432 -6.01 -7.53 11.74
C LEU A 432 -7.38 -7.04 12.24
N TYR A 433 -7.47 -5.77 12.66
CA TYR A 433 -8.71 -5.20 13.15
C TYR A 433 -9.78 -5.16 12.04
N LEU A 434 -9.41 -4.70 10.83
CA LEU A 434 -10.30 -4.63 9.68
C LEU A 434 -10.76 -6.00 9.18
N LEU A 435 -9.93 -7.05 9.31
CA LEU A 435 -10.34 -8.43 8.99
C LEU A 435 -11.49 -8.89 9.89
N PHE A 436 -11.42 -8.59 11.19
CA PHE A 436 -12.42 -9.02 12.17
C PHE A 436 -13.60 -8.03 12.31
N ASP A 437 -13.44 -6.77 11.93
CA ASP A 437 -14.48 -5.75 11.94
C ASP A 437 -15.17 -5.61 10.57
N THR A 438 -15.97 -6.60 10.19
CA THR A 438 -16.54 -6.67 8.82
C THR A 438 -17.48 -5.53 8.45
N ASP A 439 -17.99 -4.82 9.45
CA ASP A 439 -18.97 -3.72 9.36
C ASP A 439 -18.29 -2.34 9.50
N ASN A 440 -16.95 -2.27 9.51
CA ASN A 440 -16.19 -1.02 9.63
C ASN A 440 -16.50 -0.06 8.47
N PHE A 441 -16.47 1.26 8.71
CA PHE A 441 -16.75 2.27 7.69
C PHE A 441 -15.77 2.24 6.51
N ILE A 442 -14.53 1.80 6.74
CA ILE A 442 -13.52 1.59 5.70
C ILE A 442 -14.03 0.61 4.63
N HIS A 443 -14.86 -0.36 5.03
CA HIS A 443 -15.44 -1.37 4.16
C HIS A 443 -16.70 -0.91 3.42
N ASN A 444 -17.05 0.37 3.49
CA ASN A 444 -18.17 0.93 2.74
C ASN A 444 -17.99 0.63 1.25
N THR A 445 -19.01 0.03 0.64
CA THR A 445 -19.00 -0.42 -0.76
C THR A 445 -19.58 0.63 -1.71
N GLY A 446 -19.58 1.91 -1.33
CA GLY A 446 -20.19 2.98 -2.13
C GLY A 446 -21.71 3.00 -2.13
N THR A 447 -22.34 2.38 -1.12
CA THR A 447 -23.80 2.43 -0.95
C THR A 447 -24.27 3.63 -0.15
N GLU A 448 -23.36 4.24 0.64
CA GLU A 448 -23.64 5.40 1.49
C GLU A 448 -22.53 6.42 1.32
N GLY A 449 -22.84 7.71 1.48
CA GLY A 449 -21.85 8.79 1.44
C GLY A 449 -22.41 10.08 2.04
N GLU A 450 -21.52 11.05 2.25
CA GLU A 450 -21.87 12.38 2.76
C GLU A 450 -21.66 13.45 1.69
N ILE A 451 -22.67 14.27 1.46
CA ILE A 451 -22.52 15.48 0.64
C ILE A 451 -21.93 16.59 1.50
N ILE A 452 -20.89 17.25 0.98
CA ILE A 452 -20.34 18.47 1.57
C ILE A 452 -20.36 19.60 0.55
N ASP A 453 -20.64 20.81 1.02
CA ASP A 453 -20.54 22.03 0.24
C ASP A 453 -19.12 22.60 0.36
N THR A 454 -18.44 22.75 -0.76
CA THR A 454 -17.13 23.40 -0.84
C THR A 454 -17.23 24.69 -1.64
N GLN A 455 -16.16 25.50 -1.62
CA GLN A 455 -16.10 26.69 -2.47
C GLN A 455 -16.11 26.38 -3.99
N TRP A 456 -15.88 25.12 -4.39
CA TRP A 456 -15.92 24.67 -5.78
C TRP A 456 -17.22 23.95 -6.15
N GLY A 457 -18.15 23.81 -5.20
CA GLY A 457 -19.43 23.12 -5.37
C GLY A 457 -19.62 21.95 -4.42
N GLN A 458 -20.69 21.18 -4.66
CA GLN A 458 -20.98 19.97 -3.90
C GLN A 458 -20.08 18.82 -4.32
N CYS A 459 -19.52 18.11 -3.36
CA CYS A 459 -18.84 16.85 -3.57
C CYS A 459 -19.31 15.79 -2.56
N VAL A 460 -19.01 14.53 -2.85
CA VAL A 460 -19.36 13.38 -1.99
C VAL A 460 -18.09 12.83 -1.38
N VAL A 461 -18.06 12.73 -0.06
CA VAL A 461 -17.00 12.11 0.73
C VAL A 461 -17.55 10.88 1.46
N ASP A 462 -16.67 10.08 2.02
CA ASP A 462 -17.02 8.89 2.78
C ASP A 462 -17.83 7.85 1.97
N ALA A 463 -17.78 7.95 0.64
CA ALA A 463 -18.45 7.03 -0.29
C ALA A 463 -17.75 5.65 -0.38
N GLY A 464 -16.84 5.33 0.55
CA GLY A 464 -16.14 4.06 0.55
C GLY A 464 -15.14 3.89 -0.59
N GLY A 465 -14.74 2.64 -0.85
CA GLY A 465 -13.71 2.33 -1.85
C GLY A 465 -12.34 2.95 -1.52
N TYR A 466 -12.05 3.10 -0.22
CA TYR A 466 -10.79 3.61 0.30
C TYR A 466 -9.60 2.89 -0.31
N ILE A 467 -8.60 3.65 -0.74
CA ILE A 467 -7.33 3.12 -1.25
C ILE A 467 -6.27 3.37 -0.19
N PHE A 468 -5.68 2.29 0.31
CA PHE A 468 -4.57 2.35 1.25
C PHE A 468 -3.28 2.64 0.49
N ASN A 469 -2.41 3.52 1.00
CA ASN A 469 -1.03 3.50 0.53
C ASN A 469 -0.29 2.24 1.03
N THR A 470 1.01 2.13 0.74
CA THR A 470 1.82 0.97 1.15
C THR A 470 2.06 0.92 2.67
N GLU A 471 1.86 2.02 3.39
CA GLU A 471 1.95 2.08 4.87
C GLU A 471 0.55 2.01 5.53
N ALA A 472 -0.39 1.38 4.85
CA ALA A 472 -1.79 1.24 5.26
C ALA A 472 -2.52 2.55 5.63
N HIS A 473 -2.16 3.70 5.04
CA HIS A 473 -2.90 4.95 5.22
C HIS A 473 -4.06 5.05 4.23
N PRO A 474 -5.34 5.00 4.67
CA PRO A 474 -6.47 5.05 3.77
C PRO A 474 -6.70 6.45 3.21
N ILE A 475 -6.92 6.52 1.90
CA ILE A 475 -7.24 7.72 1.13
C ILE A 475 -8.67 7.57 0.61
N ASP A 476 -9.51 8.57 0.88
CA ASP A 476 -10.88 8.67 0.33
C ASP A 476 -10.80 9.19 -1.13
N PRO A 477 -11.14 8.37 -2.14
CA PRO A 477 -11.12 8.83 -3.53
C PRO A 477 -12.13 9.94 -3.81
N GLY A 478 -13.26 9.98 -3.10
CA GLY A 478 -14.29 11.01 -3.27
C GLY A 478 -13.80 12.40 -2.89
N ALA A 479 -13.03 12.49 -1.81
CA ALA A 479 -12.43 13.74 -1.34
C ALA A 479 -11.47 14.39 -2.37
N LEU A 480 -10.83 13.60 -3.23
CA LEU A 480 -9.90 14.11 -4.25
C LEU A 480 -10.59 14.93 -5.35
N TYR A 481 -11.91 14.84 -5.48
CA TYR A 481 -12.70 15.60 -6.45
C TYR A 481 -13.33 16.88 -5.87
N CYS A 482 -13.12 17.16 -4.58
CA CYS A 482 -13.72 18.29 -3.88
C CYS A 482 -13.03 19.64 -4.15
N CYS A 483 -11.77 19.63 -4.59
CA CYS A 483 -10.89 20.80 -4.53
C CYS A 483 -10.61 21.47 -5.88
N ARG A 484 -11.38 21.10 -6.91
CA ARG A 484 -11.27 21.69 -8.26
C ARG A 484 -12.64 22.00 -8.84
N PRO A 485 -12.77 23.03 -9.70
CA PRO A 485 -14.04 23.32 -10.37
C PRO A 485 -14.51 22.11 -11.18
N ALA A 486 -15.80 21.76 -11.05
CA ALA A 486 -16.40 20.62 -11.75
C ALA A 486 -16.22 20.63 -13.29
N GLN A 487 -15.90 21.79 -13.88
CA GLN A 487 -15.66 21.97 -15.31
C GLN A 487 -14.27 21.52 -15.78
N GLU A 488 -13.25 21.45 -14.91
CA GLU A 488 -11.93 20.90 -15.26
C GLU A 488 -11.83 19.38 -15.02
N ILE A 489 -12.88 18.78 -14.44
CA ILE A 489 -12.95 17.35 -14.13
C ILE A 489 -13.13 16.50 -15.43
N PHE A 490 -13.53 17.12 -16.55
CA PHE A 490 -13.80 16.40 -17.80
C PHE A 490 -13.28 17.17 -19.04
N PRO A 491 -12.10 16.85 -19.60
CA PRO A 491 -11.86 17.11 -21.02
C PRO A 491 -12.93 16.36 -21.83
N GLU A 492 -13.46 16.99 -22.88
CA GLU A 492 -14.72 16.71 -23.61
C GLU A 492 -15.00 15.25 -24.07
N GLU A 493 -14.07 14.30 -23.87
CA GLU A 493 -14.17 12.91 -24.34
C GLU A 493 -14.45 11.87 -23.23
N ARG A 494 -14.80 12.27 -22.00
CA ARG A 494 -15.03 11.36 -20.85
C ARG A 494 -16.39 11.60 -20.19
N SER A 495 -17.15 10.52 -19.95
CA SER A 495 -18.61 10.53 -19.74
C SER A 495 -19.09 11.44 -18.61
N THR A 496 -20.20 12.12 -18.87
CA THR A 496 -20.88 13.07 -17.99
C THR A 496 -21.40 12.44 -16.69
N LEU A 497 -20.96 12.99 -15.56
CA LEU A 497 -21.63 12.86 -14.26
C LEU A 497 -23.12 13.16 -14.40
N ARG A 498 -24.00 12.19 -14.10
CA ARG A 498 -25.41 12.50 -13.83
C ARG A 498 -25.55 12.89 -12.37
N ARG A 499 -26.19 14.04 -12.14
CA ARG A 499 -26.47 14.66 -10.84
C ARG A 499 -27.01 13.62 -9.84
N PHE A 500 -26.29 13.40 -8.73
CA PHE A 500 -26.77 12.58 -7.62
C PHE A 500 -28.02 13.23 -7.01
N VAL A 501 -29.10 12.45 -6.90
CA VAL A 501 -30.35 12.91 -6.29
C VAL A 501 -30.42 12.33 -4.88
N PRO A 502 -30.54 13.17 -3.83
CA PRO A 502 -30.78 12.68 -2.48
C PRO A 502 -32.09 11.88 -2.46
N THR A 503 -32.02 10.60 -2.16
CA THR A 503 -33.19 9.78 -1.87
C THR A 503 -33.65 10.10 -0.45
N ARG A 504 -34.73 10.86 -0.32
CA ARG A 504 -35.47 10.92 0.96
C ARG A 504 -36.21 9.59 1.10
N ASP A 505 -36.07 8.94 2.25
CA ASP A 505 -36.85 7.76 2.61
C ASP A 505 -38.34 8.02 2.35
N SER A 506 -38.87 7.38 1.30
CA SER A 506 -40.30 7.39 1.00
C SER A 506 -40.98 6.34 1.88
N SER A 507 -41.09 6.63 3.17
CA SER A 507 -42.04 5.94 4.03
C SER A 507 -43.36 6.72 4.05
N GLY A 508 -44.38 6.18 3.40
CA GLY A 508 -45.78 6.55 3.63
C GLY A 508 -46.40 7.46 2.58
N ASP A 509 -47.29 6.85 1.78
CA ASP A 509 -48.35 7.51 1.04
C ASP A 509 -49.24 8.30 2.01
N VAL A 510 -49.15 9.63 2.01
CA VAL A 510 -50.14 10.51 2.66
C VAL A 510 -50.39 11.72 1.77
N SER A 511 -51.64 11.84 1.36
CA SER A 511 -52.26 12.94 0.63
C SER A 511 -51.90 14.32 1.19
N LEU A 512 -51.59 15.24 0.29
CA LEU A 512 -51.54 16.68 0.53
C LEU A 512 -52.94 17.18 0.93
N ASP A 513 -53.21 17.31 2.23
CA ASP A 513 -54.17 18.28 2.75
C ASP A 513 -53.87 18.58 4.24
N GLU A 514 -53.76 19.87 4.52
CA GLU A 514 -53.94 20.57 5.81
C GLU A 514 -52.86 20.55 6.94
N LEU A 515 -52.47 21.79 7.30
CA LEU A 515 -52.33 22.39 8.65
C LEU A 515 -50.97 22.39 9.41
N ASN A 516 -50.43 23.62 9.47
CA ASN A 516 -49.82 24.38 10.58
C ASN A 516 -48.53 23.92 11.32
N PRO A 517 -47.64 24.88 11.67
CA PRO A 517 -46.38 24.60 12.36
C PRO A 517 -46.45 24.97 13.85
N GLU A 518 -46.67 24.01 14.75
CA GLU A 518 -46.21 24.12 16.14
C GLU A 518 -45.93 22.73 16.73
N THR A 519 -44.86 22.67 17.53
CA THR A 519 -44.39 21.56 18.39
C THR A 519 -43.77 20.35 17.68
N ASP A 520 -42.45 20.21 17.71
CA ASP A 520 -41.79 19.48 18.80
C ASP A 520 -40.27 19.66 18.78
N ALA A 521 -39.68 19.90 19.94
CA ALA A 521 -38.25 20.07 20.16
C ALA A 521 -37.72 18.86 20.92
N SER A 522 -36.98 17.96 20.26
CA SER A 522 -35.93 17.14 20.90
C SER A 522 -35.30 16.12 19.92
N ALA A 523 -34.22 16.53 19.25
CA ALA A 523 -33.10 15.66 18.89
C ALA A 523 -31.97 16.56 18.36
N GLY A 524 -30.85 16.60 19.07
CA GLY A 524 -29.64 17.27 18.60
C GLY A 524 -29.07 16.54 17.39
N LYS A 525 -29.53 16.91 16.19
CA LYS A 525 -28.83 16.67 14.93
C LYS A 525 -28.31 18.01 14.43
N ASN A 526 -27.02 18.06 14.12
CA ASN A 526 -26.39 19.18 13.45
C ASN A 526 -27.09 19.34 12.07
N PRO A 527 -27.61 20.53 11.70
CA PRO A 527 -28.45 20.69 10.50
C PRO A 527 -27.69 20.56 9.16
N ASP A 528 -26.37 20.37 9.17
CA ASP A 528 -25.52 20.39 7.97
C ASP A 528 -25.14 18.99 7.44
N VAL A 529 -25.84 17.92 7.84
CA VAL A 529 -25.50 16.55 7.39
C VAL A 529 -26.72 15.89 6.74
N LEU A 530 -26.67 15.76 5.41
CA LEU A 530 -27.65 15.00 4.63
C LEU A 530 -26.98 13.69 4.18
N PRO A 531 -27.14 12.58 4.91
CA PRO A 531 -26.69 11.27 4.44
C PRO A 531 -27.47 10.90 3.18
N ILE A 532 -26.78 10.35 2.18
CA ILE A 532 -27.41 9.85 0.96
C ILE A 532 -27.19 8.35 0.82
N THR A 533 -28.23 7.66 0.36
CA THR A 533 -28.10 6.30 -0.16
C THR A 533 -27.77 6.39 -1.62
N ILE A 534 -26.66 5.79 -2.02
CA ILE A 534 -26.31 5.69 -3.42
C ILE A 534 -26.83 4.37 -3.98
N THR A 535 -27.75 4.48 -4.93
CA THR A 535 -28.22 3.34 -5.72
C THR A 535 -27.11 2.83 -6.63
N LYS A 536 -26.86 1.52 -6.62
CA LYS A 536 -25.91 0.91 -7.58
C LYS A 536 -26.44 1.12 -9.00
N LEU A 537 -25.57 1.43 -9.96
CA LEU A 537 -25.98 1.62 -11.36
C LEU A 537 -26.64 0.33 -11.92
N SER A 538 -26.25 -0.84 -11.44
CA SER A 538 -26.87 -2.14 -11.72
C SER A 538 -28.34 -2.21 -11.29
N GLU A 539 -28.73 -1.41 -10.29
CA GLU A 539 -30.10 -1.30 -9.75
C GLU A 539 -30.93 -0.20 -10.44
N ILE A 540 -30.31 0.67 -11.25
CA ILE A 540 -30.97 1.80 -11.94
C ILE A 540 -31.71 1.36 -13.24
N ARG A 541 -31.66 0.07 -13.61
CA ARG A 541 -32.46 -0.43 -14.74
C ARG A 541 -33.92 -0.68 -14.33
N HIS A 542 -34.76 0.36 -14.50
CA HIS A 542 -36.11 0.31 -15.09
C HIS A 542 -36.87 1.64 -14.87
N TYR A 543 -36.36 2.76 -15.38
CA TYR A 543 -37.19 3.92 -15.72
C TYR A 543 -36.62 4.58 -16.97
N SER A 544 -36.76 3.90 -18.12
CA SER A 544 -36.65 4.57 -19.40
C SER A 544 -37.95 5.33 -19.64
N ALA A 545 -37.88 6.66 -19.57
CA ALA A 545 -38.89 7.52 -20.15
C ALA A 545 -39.01 7.22 -21.66
N SER A 546 -40.05 6.49 -22.03
CA SER A 546 -40.50 6.37 -23.41
C SER A 546 -42.03 6.41 -23.44
N GLU A 547 -42.58 7.62 -23.39
CA GLU A 547 -43.87 7.87 -24.03
C GLU A 547 -43.65 8.87 -25.16
N LYS A 548 -44.13 8.48 -26.34
CA LYS A 548 -44.27 9.20 -27.61
C LYS A 548 -43.02 9.27 -28.50
N GLU A 549 -42.94 8.30 -29.42
CA GLU A 549 -43.22 8.56 -30.85
C GLU A 549 -43.35 7.23 -31.60
N ASP A 550 -44.59 6.84 -31.92
CA ASP A 550 -44.88 5.86 -32.97
C ASP A 550 -44.77 6.55 -34.33
N ALA A 551 -43.97 6.01 -35.26
CA ALA A 551 -44.36 5.79 -36.66
C ALA A 551 -43.23 5.15 -37.52
N ALA A 552 -43.53 3.93 -37.98
CA ALA A 552 -43.24 3.37 -39.31
C ALA A 552 -41.78 3.20 -39.79
N PHE A 553 -41.32 1.95 -39.99
CA PHE A 553 -41.35 1.29 -41.31
C PHE A 553 -40.87 -0.18 -41.22
N ASN A 554 -41.56 -1.03 -41.99
CA ASN A 554 -41.36 -2.48 -42.17
C ASN A 554 -40.13 -2.83 -43.03
N GLU A 555 -39.62 -4.06 -42.84
CA GLU A 555 -39.56 -5.17 -43.83
C GLU A 555 -38.21 -5.88 -44.10
N SER A 556 -38.34 -7.22 -44.16
CA SER A 556 -37.50 -8.27 -44.81
C SER A 556 -36.19 -8.69 -44.12
N ALA A 557 -36.03 -9.88 -43.52
CA ALA A 557 -36.13 -11.28 -44.00
C ALA A 557 -34.95 -11.73 -44.88
N SER A 558 -34.09 -12.61 -44.34
CA SER A 558 -33.74 -13.92 -44.92
C SER A 558 -32.58 -14.60 -44.17
N SER A 559 -32.84 -15.80 -43.64
CA SER A 559 -31.86 -16.91 -43.55
C SER A 559 -32.09 -17.79 -44.80
N PRO A 560 -31.24 -18.80 -45.15
CA PRO A 560 -31.21 -20.05 -44.35
C PRO A 560 -29.92 -20.93 -44.44
N ASN A 561 -29.75 -21.84 -43.45
CA ASN A 561 -29.47 -23.31 -43.56
C ASN A 561 -28.18 -23.82 -44.29
N VAL A 562 -27.48 -24.93 -43.94
CA VAL A 562 -27.88 -26.22 -43.32
C VAL A 562 -26.63 -27.17 -43.09
N THR A 563 -26.68 -27.95 -41.98
CA THR A 563 -26.22 -29.36 -41.67
C THR A 563 -24.78 -29.91 -41.75
N ASP A 564 -24.30 -30.46 -40.60
CA ASP A 564 -24.03 -31.91 -40.24
C ASP A 564 -23.65 -32.90 -41.38
N ARG A 565 -22.74 -33.91 -41.31
CA ARG A 565 -22.00 -34.71 -40.28
C ARG A 565 -21.09 -35.75 -41.07
N PRO A 566 -20.53 -36.87 -40.53
CA PRO A 566 -19.23 -37.10 -39.85
C PRO A 566 -18.34 -38.22 -40.51
N VAL A 567 -17.28 -38.72 -39.83
CA VAL A 567 -16.82 -40.16 -39.69
C VAL A 567 -15.28 -40.33 -39.52
N GLU A 568 -14.90 -41.02 -38.41
CA GLU A 568 -13.82 -42.03 -38.11
C GLU A 568 -12.48 -42.09 -38.88
N ARG A 569 -11.35 -42.69 -38.43
CA ARG A 569 -10.71 -43.26 -37.22
C ARG A 569 -9.24 -43.53 -37.65
N GLU A 570 -8.27 -43.55 -36.72
CA GLU A 570 -7.31 -44.66 -36.48
C GLU A 570 -6.01 -44.25 -35.75
N ASN A 571 -5.43 -45.28 -35.12
CA ASN A 571 -4.51 -45.33 -33.98
C ASN A 571 -3.01 -45.18 -34.34
N GLY A 572 -2.19 -44.98 -33.30
CA GLY A 572 -0.76 -45.30 -33.29
C GLY A 572 -0.05 -44.92 -31.98
N GLU A 573 0.09 -45.86 -31.05
CA GLU A 573 1.03 -45.81 -29.92
C GLU A 573 2.44 -46.22 -30.37
N GLU A 574 3.49 -45.67 -29.76
CA GLU A 574 4.66 -46.44 -29.33
C GLU A 574 5.54 -45.67 -28.31
N THR A 575 6.26 -46.43 -27.50
CA THR A 575 6.90 -46.13 -26.21
C THR A 575 8.44 -46.07 -26.34
N GLU A 576 9.16 -45.38 -25.42
CA GLU A 576 10.29 -45.94 -24.61
C GLU A 576 11.20 -44.92 -23.86
N LYS A 577 11.31 -45.14 -22.53
CA LYS A 577 12.48 -45.28 -21.61
C LYS A 577 13.62 -44.24 -21.46
N SER A 578 13.65 -43.66 -20.24
CA SER A 578 14.67 -43.70 -19.15
C SER A 578 16.17 -43.91 -19.42
N ASN A 579 17.01 -43.03 -18.85
CA ASN A 579 18.25 -43.38 -18.11
C ASN A 579 18.73 -42.20 -17.22
N ARG A 580 18.98 -42.42 -15.92
CA ARG A 580 19.67 -41.45 -15.03
C ARG A 580 20.55 -42.19 -14.02
N SER A 581 21.81 -41.78 -13.93
CA SER A 581 22.86 -42.32 -13.05
C SER A 581 23.14 -41.39 -11.86
N GLU A 582 23.43 -42.00 -10.72
CA GLU A 582 23.79 -41.38 -9.43
C GLU A 582 25.25 -40.90 -9.36
N ILE A 583 25.52 -39.80 -8.65
CA ILE A 583 26.84 -39.43 -8.13
C ILE A 583 26.70 -38.95 -6.66
N ARG A 584 27.57 -39.47 -5.80
CA ARG A 584 27.67 -39.24 -4.34
C ARG A 584 28.30 -37.88 -3.98
N LEU A 585 27.82 -37.25 -2.90
CA LEU A 585 28.39 -36.05 -2.27
C LEU A 585 29.19 -36.42 -1.00
N SER A 586 30.25 -35.65 -0.71
CA SER A 586 31.11 -35.78 0.47
C SER A 586 30.83 -34.66 1.48
N THR A 587 30.83 -35.01 2.77
CA THR A 587 30.44 -34.18 3.91
C THR A 587 31.63 -33.35 4.42
N THR A 588 31.43 -32.04 4.66
CA THR A 588 32.36 -31.22 5.46
C THR A 588 31.55 -30.42 6.49
N GLN A 589 31.92 -30.55 7.78
CA GLN A 589 31.34 -29.82 8.91
C GLN A 589 31.96 -28.42 9.05
N VAL A 590 31.15 -27.40 9.36
CA VAL A 590 31.56 -26.01 9.63
C VAL A 590 31.21 -25.65 11.06
N LEU A 591 32.17 -25.08 11.81
CA LEU A 591 31.99 -24.49 13.15
C LEU A 591 31.49 -23.03 13.03
N PRO A 592 30.65 -22.53 13.94
CA PRO A 592 30.03 -21.20 13.84
C PRO A 592 30.87 -20.08 14.47
N PRO A 593 30.80 -18.84 13.95
CA PRO A 593 31.10 -17.66 14.76
C PRO A 593 29.96 -16.61 14.83
N SER A 594 29.91 -16.02 16.04
CA SER A 594 29.37 -14.76 16.57
C SER A 594 28.06 -14.14 16.04
N ALA A 595 27.14 -13.92 16.99
CA ALA A 595 25.90 -13.19 16.83
C ALA A 595 26.15 -11.67 16.67
N THR A 596 25.77 -11.13 15.51
CA THR A 596 25.60 -9.69 15.27
C THR A 596 24.11 -9.42 15.11
N ILE A 597 23.62 -8.40 15.81
CA ILE A 597 22.23 -7.94 15.84
C ILE A 597 21.96 -7.19 14.52
N TYR A 598 20.96 -7.62 13.75
CA TYR A 598 20.61 -7.02 12.46
C TYR A 598 19.44 -6.05 12.59
N LYS A 599 19.54 -4.91 11.90
CA LYS A 599 18.41 -4.02 11.62
C LYS A 599 17.43 -4.75 10.70
N ALA A 600 16.14 -4.57 10.97
CA ALA A 600 15.10 -4.98 10.06
C ALA A 600 15.03 -3.93 8.95
N ASP A 601 15.52 -4.30 7.77
CA ASP A 601 15.72 -3.37 6.66
C ASP A 601 14.54 -3.45 5.69
N ASP A 602 13.63 -2.47 5.80
CA ASP A 602 13.02 -1.82 4.62
C ASP A 602 13.99 -0.81 3.99
N SER A 603 15.17 -0.66 4.60
CA SER A 603 16.24 0.25 4.22
C SER A 603 17.15 -0.24 3.10
N ASP A 604 16.84 -1.33 2.38
CA ASP A 604 17.57 -1.66 1.13
C ASP A 604 17.48 -0.49 0.12
N CYS A 605 16.51 0.43 0.31
CA CYS A 605 16.35 1.68 -0.43
C CYS A 605 17.10 2.89 0.16
N ALA A 606 17.49 2.84 1.44
CA ALA A 606 18.17 3.92 2.16
C ALA A 606 19.68 3.67 2.37
N ASP A 607 20.12 2.41 2.38
CA ASP A 607 21.52 2.02 2.50
C ASP A 607 22.12 1.71 1.13
N GLY A 608 22.84 2.68 0.58
CA GLY A 608 23.63 2.51 -0.63
C GLY A 608 24.81 1.55 -0.40
N ALA A 609 24.76 0.38 -1.05
CA ALA A 609 25.85 -0.56 -1.30
C ALA A 609 26.46 -1.32 -0.09
N ASP A 610 26.76 -2.59 -0.36
CA ASP A 610 27.37 -3.61 0.50
C ASP A 610 28.41 -3.10 1.51
N SER A 611 28.24 -3.58 2.75
CA SER A 611 29.15 -3.39 3.88
C SER A 611 30.53 -4.02 3.63
N PHE A 612 31.53 -3.17 3.36
CA PHE A 612 32.94 -3.50 3.58
C PHE A 612 33.49 -2.65 4.72
N GLU A 613 33.64 -3.24 5.91
CA GLU A 613 34.38 -2.64 7.03
C GLU A 613 35.88 -2.51 6.68
N PRO A 614 36.52 -1.33 6.92
CA PRO A 614 37.96 -1.24 7.06
C PRO A 614 38.38 -1.35 8.55
N PRO A 615 39.59 -1.85 8.85
CA PRO A 615 39.95 -2.35 10.17
C PRO A 615 40.11 -1.27 11.23
N ILE A 616 39.66 -1.61 12.44
CA ILE A 616 39.86 -0.90 13.70
C ILE A 616 41.36 -0.68 13.97
N LEU A 617 41.76 0.58 14.13
CA LEU A 617 43.03 0.96 14.77
C LEU A 617 42.73 1.67 16.09
N SER A 618 43.26 1.08 17.16
CA SER A 618 43.17 1.50 18.55
C SER A 618 43.89 2.81 18.85
N ASP A 619 43.28 3.59 19.75
CA ASP A 619 43.85 4.53 20.73
C ASP A 619 45.11 5.35 20.37
N GLY A 620 44.94 6.66 20.47
CA GLY A 620 46.05 7.61 20.64
C GLY A 620 45.57 9.03 20.89
N GLN A 621 45.55 9.43 22.16
CA GLN A 621 45.60 10.83 22.61
C GLN A 621 46.57 11.66 21.75
N TYR A 622 46.26 12.93 21.44
CA TYR A 622 47.14 14.05 21.78
C TYR A 622 46.51 15.42 21.47
N SER A 623 46.75 16.31 22.43
CA SER A 623 46.39 17.72 22.52
C SER A 623 46.77 18.60 21.32
N ALA A 624 46.02 19.71 21.26
CA ALA A 624 46.41 20.95 20.61
C ALA A 624 47.87 21.36 20.90
N SER A 625 48.62 21.66 19.85
CA SER A 625 49.69 22.65 19.87
C SER A 625 49.86 23.21 18.46
N GLY A 626 49.80 24.53 18.37
CA GLY A 626 50.07 25.25 17.13
C GLY A 626 51.57 25.25 16.83
N LEU A 627 51.89 25.25 15.54
CA LEU A 627 53.10 25.88 15.04
C LEU A 627 52.82 26.45 13.66
N ALA A 628 52.95 27.77 13.57
CA ALA A 628 52.93 28.52 12.33
C ALA A 628 54.19 28.22 11.53
N THR A 629 54.02 27.92 10.25
CA THR A 629 55.01 28.23 9.21
C THR A 629 54.29 28.68 7.96
N GLU A 630 54.41 29.97 7.68
CA GLU A 630 54.11 30.59 6.40
C GLU A 630 54.94 29.91 5.30
N ASN A 631 54.28 29.54 4.19
CA ASN A 631 54.87 29.69 2.87
C ASN A 631 53.77 29.75 1.83
N GLY A 632 53.68 30.90 1.18
CA GLY A 632 52.68 31.23 0.19
C GLY A 632 52.83 30.43 -1.10
N ALA A 633 51.73 29.84 -1.53
CA ALA A 633 51.44 29.61 -2.93
C ALA A 633 49.94 29.92 -3.13
N ARG A 634 49.64 31.16 -3.53
CA ARG A 634 48.31 31.54 -4.04
C ARG A 634 48.04 30.72 -5.31
N ARG A 635 47.42 29.57 -5.15
CA ARG A 635 46.64 28.94 -6.23
C ARG A 635 45.27 29.62 -6.19
N ASN A 636 44.96 30.36 -7.25
CA ASN A 636 43.63 30.85 -7.52
C ASN A 636 42.70 29.62 -7.62
N ALA A 637 42.02 29.29 -6.52
CA ALA A 637 40.86 28.43 -6.58
C ALA A 637 39.79 29.22 -7.34
N THR A 638 39.51 28.80 -8.57
CA THR A 638 38.24 29.09 -9.22
C THR A 638 37.13 28.75 -8.22
N PRO A 639 36.19 29.66 -7.94
CA PRO A 639 35.03 29.32 -7.12
C PRO A 639 34.36 28.11 -7.79
N SER A 640 34.16 27.02 -7.05
CA SER A 640 33.20 26.00 -7.48
C SER A 640 31.91 26.71 -7.85
N PRO A 641 31.24 26.33 -8.95
CA PRO A 641 29.98 26.95 -9.32
C PRO A 641 29.04 26.80 -8.13
N VAL A 642 28.58 27.95 -7.60
CA VAL A 642 27.51 27.98 -6.60
C VAL A 642 26.37 27.18 -7.22
N ARG A 643 26.07 25.99 -6.67
CA ARG A 643 24.96 25.15 -7.13
C ARG A 643 23.74 26.06 -7.12
N ALA A 644 23.12 26.24 -8.30
CA ALA A 644 21.94 27.07 -8.41
C ALA A 644 20.91 26.58 -7.39
N ARG A 645 20.27 27.51 -6.68
CA ARG A 645 19.23 27.16 -5.70
C ARG A 645 18.16 26.34 -6.42
N PHE A 646 17.75 25.23 -5.82
CA PHE A 646 16.68 24.39 -6.35
C PHE A 646 15.37 25.19 -6.41
N GLU A 647 14.72 25.21 -7.59
CA GLU A 647 13.47 25.95 -7.84
C GLU A 647 12.43 24.97 -8.44
N PRO A 648 11.38 24.60 -7.69
CA PRO A 648 10.42 23.58 -8.12
C PRO A 648 9.67 23.91 -9.43
N GLN A 649 9.43 25.20 -9.68
CA GLN A 649 8.73 25.62 -10.90
C GLN A 649 9.55 25.34 -12.16
N ILE A 650 10.87 25.49 -12.09
CA ILE A 650 11.78 25.19 -13.22
C ILE A 650 11.76 23.68 -13.50
N MET A 651 11.76 22.84 -12.46
CA MET A 651 11.63 21.39 -12.59
C MET A 651 10.33 21.01 -13.31
N LEU A 652 9.20 21.60 -12.90
CA LEU A 652 7.90 21.32 -13.54
C LEU A 652 7.89 21.72 -15.02
N GLU A 653 8.45 22.88 -15.35
CA GLU A 653 8.58 23.33 -16.74
C GLU A 653 9.49 22.40 -17.54
N ASN A 654 10.60 21.93 -16.97
CA ASN A 654 11.49 20.97 -17.63
C ASN A 654 10.80 19.64 -17.91
N ILE A 655 9.99 19.11 -16.98
CA ILE A 655 9.21 17.88 -17.18
C ILE A 655 8.25 18.05 -18.37
N ARG A 656 7.50 19.17 -18.40
CA ARG A 656 6.49 19.43 -19.43
C ARG A 656 7.09 19.67 -20.82
N HIS A 657 8.20 20.40 -20.91
CA HIS A 657 8.85 20.70 -22.20
C HIS A 657 9.76 19.57 -22.68
N GLY A 658 10.44 18.89 -21.77
CA GLY A 658 11.42 17.86 -22.10
C GLY A 658 10.80 16.59 -22.66
N ASN A 659 9.63 16.18 -22.14
CA ASN A 659 8.93 14.93 -22.50
C ASN A 659 9.90 13.74 -22.69
N LEU A 660 10.82 13.56 -21.72
CA LEU A 660 11.90 12.57 -21.80
C LEU A 660 11.40 11.13 -21.98
N TYR A 661 10.19 10.86 -21.48
CA TYR A 661 9.56 9.55 -21.48
C TYR A 661 8.22 9.60 -22.23
N PRO A 662 8.24 9.62 -23.57
CA PRO A 662 7.03 9.69 -24.36
C PRO A 662 6.20 8.41 -24.17
N THR A 663 4.98 8.57 -23.65
CA THR A 663 4.02 7.49 -23.49
C THR A 663 3.11 7.41 -24.72
N ASN A 664 2.70 6.20 -25.10
CA ASN A 664 1.74 6.02 -26.19
C ASN A 664 0.43 6.79 -25.90
N VAL A 665 0.05 7.72 -26.78
CA VAL A 665 -1.17 8.54 -26.63
C VAL A 665 -2.40 7.65 -26.53
N THR A 666 -2.43 6.54 -27.27
CA THR A 666 -3.52 5.57 -27.24
C THR A 666 -3.67 4.92 -25.86
N ALA A 667 -2.58 4.70 -25.13
CA ALA A 667 -2.64 4.15 -23.78
C ALA A 667 -3.37 5.09 -22.81
N ARG A 668 -3.16 6.41 -22.94
CA ARG A 668 -3.87 7.40 -22.11
C ARG A 668 -5.37 7.44 -22.38
N GLN A 669 -5.80 7.06 -23.59
CA GLN A 669 -7.22 7.10 -24.00
C GLN A 669 -7.93 5.75 -23.87
N ASN A 670 -7.22 4.66 -23.60
CA ASN A 670 -7.79 3.31 -23.56
C ASN A 670 -8.47 2.98 -22.23
N TYR A 671 -9.62 3.58 -21.95
CA TYR A 671 -10.36 3.26 -20.73
C TYR A 671 -10.97 1.89 -20.63
N GLN A 672 -11.08 1.18 -21.75
CA GLN A 672 -11.57 -0.20 -21.71
C GLN A 672 -10.64 -1.08 -20.86
N ILE A 673 -9.37 -0.68 -20.68
CA ILE A 673 -8.46 -1.38 -19.76
C ILE A 673 -8.90 -1.29 -18.29
N LEU A 674 -9.71 -0.30 -17.94
CA LEU A 674 -10.25 -0.14 -16.59
C LEU A 674 -11.53 -0.95 -16.37
N SER A 675 -12.08 -1.63 -17.38
CA SER A 675 -13.39 -2.28 -17.32
C SER A 675 -13.34 -3.79 -16.97
N CYS A 676 -12.29 -4.26 -16.27
CA CYS A 676 -12.20 -5.65 -15.78
C CYS A 676 -13.03 -5.86 -14.52
N GLN A 677 -13.61 -7.06 -14.32
CA GLN A 677 -14.48 -7.39 -13.18
C GLN A 677 -13.82 -7.09 -11.82
N THR A 678 -14.20 -5.98 -11.19
CA THR A 678 -13.71 -5.52 -9.88
C THR A 678 -14.39 -6.27 -8.75
N GLN A 679 -13.75 -6.24 -7.58
CA GLN A 679 -14.29 -6.91 -6.40
C GLN A 679 -15.49 -6.15 -5.79
N PRO A 680 -16.47 -6.85 -5.19
CA PRO A 680 -17.66 -6.22 -4.61
C PRO A 680 -17.38 -5.12 -3.57
N PHE A 681 -16.23 -5.18 -2.90
CA PHE A 681 -15.81 -4.18 -1.91
C PHE A 681 -15.08 -2.97 -2.51
N LEU A 682 -14.64 -3.07 -3.76
CA LEU A 682 -14.10 -1.97 -4.57
C LEU A 682 -15.14 -1.41 -5.54
N GLN A 683 -16.39 -1.90 -5.50
CA GLN A 683 -17.48 -1.38 -6.32
C GLN A 683 -17.63 0.11 -6.03
N ARG A 684 -17.08 0.92 -6.93
CA ARG A 684 -17.20 2.36 -6.86
C ARG A 684 -18.45 2.78 -7.56
N MET A 685 -19.07 3.79 -6.99
CA MET A 685 -19.64 4.86 -7.78
C MET A 685 -18.55 5.43 -8.67
N SER A 686 -18.53 4.95 -9.89
CA SER A 686 -18.03 5.75 -10.96
C SER A 686 -18.80 7.07 -11.00
N ILE A 687 -18.08 8.15 -10.77
CA ILE A 687 -18.43 9.46 -11.31
C ILE A 687 -18.53 9.39 -12.87
N ILE A 688 -18.11 8.26 -13.51
CA ILE A 688 -17.96 8.02 -14.96
C ILE A 688 -18.50 6.61 -15.42
N GLY A 689 -19.61 6.11 -14.87
CA GLY A 689 -20.14 4.77 -15.25
C GLY A 689 -19.37 3.56 -14.70
N GLU A 690 -20.11 2.56 -14.19
CA GLU A 690 -19.62 1.51 -13.29
C GLU A 690 -18.20 1.02 -13.65
N PHE A 691 -17.29 1.02 -12.68
CA PHE A 691 -16.19 0.07 -12.74
C PHE A 691 -16.84 -1.30 -12.61
N PHE A 692 -16.86 -2.06 -13.70
CA PHE A 692 -17.28 -3.46 -13.66
C PHE A 692 -16.39 -4.25 -12.73
#